data_AF-A0A1Z5LD24-F1
#
_entry.id   AF-A0A1Z5LD24-F1
#
_cell.length_a   1.000
_cell.length_b   1.000
_cell.length_c   1.000
_cell.angle_alpha   90.00
_cell.angle_beta   90.00
_cell.angle_gamma   90.00
#
_symmetry.space_group_name_H-M   'P 1'
#
loop_
_entity.id
_entity.type
_entity.pdbx_description
1 polymer ?
#
loop_
_entity_poly.entity_id
_entity_poly.type
_entity_poly.pdbx_seq_one_letter_code
_entity_poly.pdbx_strand_id
1 'polypeptide(L)'
;MTFEDVTATSITHICLRDAVARRVSIELSSGATFRLTLPLMSKSALVLRCLEALKKILPEDLAILLHGKWYMSRNAPGPTDMTASSELHSFLIFMLSMMGYATENLALKKSKLDRSHGDVPSPIAPKKSKCSEKGSVDDWAYLLACRQTVASSSNMPRPLPQAYGLHGQPERRHFELGCFRNTLAPLFPHIYSVLFCVHLIYEDSKLNVLLWDLLPMLAEFLYKISSDLALASYLDFYRRDFPEQFSDPQRLEAVHQNTVDLPRHPQYFVAVPPSVYGWTQECLRNCGPSTSFPYIPEVTERTRELVLVFAVITSPAQQSLSSSSLLCVIPENFVSKDTDKVLESLPVTSVSLKTVVLLTKLGVATNDLSTWPSGALAVVQDIVSHCQEHPPPEWTGASYKLIGRQDLVLLSEGAPSTKKVSLSLPAHQEVTSKHSHPCKEMDDGFDQLEHEMLKLRFSRDQRVVEVCKMLQSSVPVSIAIQQRPDVSDHEFIEEQERHLYTLSIRTMALPLGRGMFTLCTYEPVITETLSVPKLCLTGRVPSRNTTVDMLHIDVPPNMNMWPLFHNGVAAGLRISKSATDIDSSWIVYNKPRTANNVDATIEHAGFLLGLGLNGHLAKLSTMAIHDYLLKNHELTSVGLLLGIAASRRGSMDLAGTKLMSIHVEALLPPTSTELDVHSSVRVASVMGLGLLYAESGHRHMAEILLGEIGHPPGPEMDHCVDRESYALASGLALGFVMLGKGSHSSGLSDLPMADQLYHYMVGGHVPASSRRGTSFPATRYGKVARLMLT
;
A
#
# COMPACT_ATOMS: atom_id res chain seq x y z
N MET A 1 3.82 25.80 -42.81
CA MET A 1 2.92 26.39 -43.83
C MET A 1 2.97 27.89 -43.67
N THR A 2 3.28 28.57 -44.77
CA THR A 2 3.45 30.01 -44.93
C THR A 2 2.14 30.74 -44.63
N PHE A 3 2.22 31.81 -43.83
CA PHE A 3 1.13 32.78 -43.67
C PHE A 3 1.20 33.75 -44.85
N GLU A 4 0.37 33.52 -45.87
CA GLU A 4 0.03 34.55 -46.86
C GLU A 4 -1.31 35.17 -46.46
N ASP A 5 -1.29 36.50 -46.38
CA ASP A 5 -2.38 37.44 -46.61
C ASP A 5 -3.80 37.03 -46.18
N VAL A 6 -4.12 37.35 -44.91
CA VAL A 6 -5.49 37.70 -44.55
C VAL A 6 -5.52 39.19 -44.22
N THR A 7 -6.01 39.95 -45.18
CA THR A 7 -6.40 41.36 -45.06
C THR A 7 -7.19 41.60 -43.78
N ALA A 8 -6.81 42.65 -43.06
CA ALA A 8 -7.44 43.13 -41.84
C ALA A 8 -8.94 43.43 -42.03
N THR A 9 -9.78 42.42 -41.87
CA THR A 9 -11.18 42.60 -41.48
C THR A 9 -11.23 42.47 -39.96
N SER A 10 -11.95 43.38 -39.31
CA SER A 10 -12.09 43.50 -37.87
C SER A 10 -12.71 42.24 -37.26
N ILE A 11 -11.87 41.27 -36.90
CA ILE A 11 -12.24 40.12 -36.09
C ILE A 11 -12.54 40.64 -34.69
N THR A 12 -13.80 40.89 -34.40
CA THR A 12 -14.26 41.28 -33.06
C THR A 12 -14.34 40.03 -32.17
N HIS A 13 -13.64 40.08 -31.04
CA HIS A 13 -13.75 39.06 -29.99
C HIS A 13 -15.16 39.07 -29.41
N ILE A 14 -15.87 37.94 -29.40
CA ILE A 14 -17.24 37.86 -28.87
C ILE A 14 -17.21 37.61 -27.36
N CYS A 15 -16.44 36.62 -26.90
CA CYS A 15 -16.51 36.17 -25.51
C CYS A 15 -15.23 35.45 -25.06
N LEU A 16 -14.89 35.59 -23.77
CA LEU A 16 -13.92 34.76 -23.06
C LEU A 16 -14.66 33.62 -22.35
N ARG A 17 -14.27 32.36 -22.59
CA ARG A 17 -14.92 31.17 -22.03
C ARG A 17 -13.90 30.19 -21.44
N ASP A 18 -14.40 29.25 -20.62
CA ASP A 18 -13.67 28.09 -20.11
C ASP A 18 -12.36 28.40 -19.37
N ALA A 19 -12.35 29.33 -18.42
CA ALA A 19 -11.15 29.63 -17.63
C ALA A 19 -10.76 28.43 -16.75
N VAL A 20 -9.63 27.78 -17.08
CA VAL A 20 -9.06 26.68 -16.27
C VAL A 20 -7.58 26.96 -16.03
N ALA A 21 -7.22 27.18 -14.76
CA ALA A 21 -5.88 27.61 -14.34
C ALA A 21 -5.38 28.83 -15.14
N ARG A 22 -4.38 28.65 -16.01
CA ARG A 22 -3.77 29.71 -16.83
C ARG A 22 -4.25 29.73 -18.27
N ARG A 23 -5.27 28.95 -18.63
CA ARG A 23 -5.74 28.83 -20.01
C ARG A 23 -7.17 29.35 -20.13
N VAL A 24 -7.41 30.16 -21.17
CA VAL A 24 -8.71 30.79 -21.47
C VAL A 24 -9.03 30.57 -22.93
N SER A 25 -10.28 30.22 -23.25
CA SER A 25 -10.76 30.12 -24.63
C SER A 25 -11.27 31.48 -25.10
N ILE A 26 -10.83 31.93 -26.27
CA ILE A 26 -11.40 33.06 -26.99
C ILE A 26 -12.30 32.54 -28.08
N GLU A 27 -13.55 33.00 -28.09
CA GLU A 27 -14.50 32.77 -29.19
C GLU A 27 -14.50 33.98 -30.12
N LEU A 28 -14.14 33.77 -31.39
CA LEU A 28 -14.15 34.80 -32.42
C LEU A 28 -15.54 34.95 -33.05
N SER A 29 -15.76 36.09 -33.71
CA SER A 29 -16.97 36.34 -34.52
C SER A 29 -17.24 35.32 -35.62
N SER A 30 -16.23 34.55 -36.02
CA SER A 30 -16.33 33.44 -36.96
C SER A 30 -16.78 32.10 -36.36
N GLY A 31 -17.04 32.03 -35.04
CA GLY A 31 -17.33 30.78 -34.32
C GLY A 31 -16.08 29.92 -34.02
N ALA A 32 -14.89 30.34 -34.47
CA ALA A 32 -13.64 29.67 -34.14
C ALA A 32 -13.24 29.91 -32.67
N THR A 33 -12.83 28.86 -31.98
CA THR A 33 -12.36 28.92 -30.59
C THR A 33 -10.84 28.72 -30.52
N PHE A 34 -10.14 29.65 -29.87
CA PHE A 34 -8.69 29.58 -29.67
C PHE A 34 -8.37 29.48 -28.17
N ARG A 35 -7.53 28.51 -27.80
CA ARG A 35 -7.07 28.37 -26.42
C ARG A 35 -5.81 29.20 -26.19
N LEU A 36 -5.93 30.29 -25.45
CA LEU A 36 -4.80 31.09 -25.00
C LEU A 36 -4.22 30.54 -23.71
N THR A 37 -2.90 30.66 -23.54
CA THR A 37 -2.21 30.37 -22.29
C THR A 37 -1.52 31.64 -21.80
N LEU A 38 -1.87 32.10 -20.60
CA LEU A 38 -1.23 33.25 -19.98
C LEU A 38 0.20 32.88 -19.52
N PRO A 39 1.22 33.70 -19.85
CA PRO A 39 2.59 33.49 -19.39
C PRO A 39 2.70 33.41 -17.87
N LEU A 40 3.72 32.67 -17.39
CA LEU A 40 4.06 32.66 -15.97
C LEU A 40 4.71 33.98 -15.56
N MET A 41 4.64 34.32 -14.27
CA MET A 41 5.38 35.44 -13.68
C MET A 41 6.90 35.26 -13.80
N SER A 42 7.38 34.03 -13.65
CA SER A 42 8.76 33.62 -13.85
C SER A 42 8.82 32.09 -14.04
N LYS A 43 9.81 31.59 -14.79
CA LYS A 43 10.12 30.15 -14.88
C LYS A 43 11.07 29.72 -13.75
N SER A 44 11.94 30.62 -13.29
CA SER A 44 12.86 30.44 -12.18
C SER A 44 12.12 30.48 -10.84
N ALA A 45 12.24 29.38 -10.07
CA ALA A 45 11.67 29.27 -8.73
C ALA A 45 12.26 30.31 -7.77
N LEU A 46 13.53 30.66 -7.92
CA LEU A 46 14.21 31.64 -7.08
C LEU A 46 13.66 33.06 -7.27
N VAL A 47 13.41 33.46 -8.53
CA VAL A 47 12.80 34.77 -8.84
C VAL A 47 11.37 34.85 -8.30
N LEU A 48 10.60 33.77 -8.39
CA LEU A 48 9.26 33.71 -7.78
C LEU A 48 9.33 33.88 -6.26
N ARG A 49 10.29 33.24 -5.58
CA ARG A 49 10.51 33.42 -4.13
C ARG A 49 10.87 34.86 -3.79
N CYS A 50 11.76 35.51 -4.56
CA CYS A 50 12.08 36.93 -4.38
C CYS A 50 10.86 37.83 -4.53
N LEU A 51 10.03 37.59 -5.55
CA LEU A 51 8.80 38.36 -5.78
C LEU A 51 7.77 38.19 -4.66
N GLU A 52 7.59 36.97 -4.15
CA GLU A 52 6.65 36.71 -3.06
C GLU A 52 7.15 37.29 -1.73
N ALA A 53 8.45 37.20 -1.43
CA ALA A 53 9.02 37.83 -0.25
C ALA A 53 8.92 39.36 -0.30
N LEU A 54 9.22 39.97 -1.45
CA LEU A 54 9.10 41.42 -1.63
C LEU A 54 7.64 41.89 -1.53
N LYS A 55 6.69 41.08 -2.01
CA LYS A 55 5.25 41.35 -1.86
C LYS A 55 4.81 41.38 -0.39
N LYS A 56 5.43 40.59 0.49
CA LYS A 56 5.13 40.58 1.92
C LYS A 56 5.78 41.72 2.69
N ILE A 57 6.94 42.21 2.23
CA ILE A 57 7.75 43.21 2.95
C ILE A 57 7.46 44.65 2.49
N LEU A 58 7.14 44.85 1.21
CA LEU A 58 6.86 46.17 0.64
C LEU A 58 5.38 46.56 0.84
N PRO A 59 5.05 47.87 0.81
CA PRO A 59 3.66 48.32 0.76
C PRO A 59 2.91 47.75 -0.45
N GLU A 60 1.61 47.48 -0.29
CA GLU A 60 0.78 46.81 -1.30
C GLU A 60 0.84 47.47 -2.69
N ASP A 61 0.69 48.79 -2.75
CA ASP A 61 0.75 49.55 -4.02
C ASP A 61 2.10 49.40 -4.72
N LEU A 62 3.20 49.39 -3.95
CA LEU A 62 4.56 49.24 -4.47
C LEU A 62 4.83 47.81 -4.93
N ALA A 63 4.30 46.82 -4.20
CA ALA A 63 4.37 45.41 -4.60
C ALA A 63 3.62 45.16 -5.91
N ILE A 64 2.40 45.71 -6.07
CA ILE A 64 1.62 45.60 -7.32
C ILE A 64 2.38 46.25 -8.48
N LEU A 65 2.95 47.44 -8.26
CA LEU A 65 3.76 48.14 -9.26
C LEU A 65 4.99 47.31 -9.69
N LEU A 66 5.70 46.73 -8.72
CA LEU A 66 6.88 45.90 -8.96
C LEU A 66 6.52 44.66 -9.78
N HIS A 67 5.48 43.92 -9.37
CA HIS A 67 5.01 42.72 -10.05
C HIS A 67 4.51 43.04 -11.47
N GLY A 68 3.75 44.12 -11.64
CA GLY A 68 3.26 44.57 -12.94
C GLY A 68 4.40 44.94 -13.91
N LYS A 69 5.36 45.76 -13.46
CA LYS A 69 6.52 46.14 -14.28
C LYS A 69 7.41 44.95 -14.63
N TRP A 70 7.64 44.05 -13.67
CA TRP A 70 8.40 42.82 -13.95
C TRP A 70 7.69 41.96 -14.99
N TYR A 71 6.38 41.69 -14.80
CA TYR A 71 5.60 40.88 -15.71
C TYR A 71 5.62 41.43 -17.14
N MET A 72 5.49 42.75 -17.31
CA MET A 72 5.60 43.42 -18.60
C MET A 72 7.00 43.29 -19.22
N SER A 73 8.05 43.51 -18.42
CA SER A 73 9.44 43.43 -18.90
C SER A 73 9.86 42.01 -19.28
N ARG A 74 9.40 41.01 -18.53
CA ARG A 74 9.73 39.60 -18.72
C ARG A 74 8.98 38.98 -19.89
N ASN A 75 7.72 39.36 -20.08
CA ASN A 75 6.84 38.82 -21.13
C ASN A 75 6.73 39.76 -22.34
N ALA A 76 7.68 40.69 -22.50
CA ALA A 76 7.80 41.48 -23.71
C ALA A 76 8.01 40.57 -24.94
N PRO A 77 7.41 40.89 -26.11
CA PRO A 77 7.50 40.04 -27.30
C PRO A 77 8.96 39.95 -27.81
N GLY A 78 9.51 38.74 -27.85
CA GLY A 78 10.90 38.43 -28.22
C GLY A 78 11.23 36.94 -28.05
N PRO A 79 12.47 36.50 -28.33
CA PRO A 79 12.87 35.10 -28.13
C PRO A 79 12.71 34.69 -26.66
N THR A 80 11.89 33.66 -26.39
CA THR A 80 11.39 33.31 -25.05
C THR A 80 12.18 32.19 -24.34
N ASP A 81 13.25 31.70 -24.96
CA ASP A 81 14.14 30.66 -24.43
C ASP A 81 15.18 31.25 -23.48
N MET A 82 14.71 31.61 -22.28
CA MET A 82 15.55 32.08 -21.20
C MET A 82 15.75 30.97 -20.16
N THR A 83 17.00 30.57 -19.92
CA THR A 83 17.37 29.67 -18.81
C THR A 83 17.09 30.31 -17.46
N ALA A 84 16.94 29.52 -16.39
CA ALA A 84 16.70 30.05 -15.05
C ALA A 84 17.79 31.02 -14.55
N SER A 85 19.06 30.77 -14.93
CA SER A 85 20.20 31.64 -14.62
C SER A 85 20.13 32.99 -15.34
N SER A 86 19.80 32.99 -16.63
CA SER A 86 19.65 34.24 -17.39
C SER A 86 18.39 35.03 -17.03
N GLU A 87 17.32 34.34 -16.60
CA GLU A 87 16.12 34.98 -16.05
C GLU A 87 16.42 35.66 -14.71
N LEU A 88 17.12 34.97 -13.79
CA LEU A 88 17.56 35.56 -12.53
C LEU A 88 18.44 36.77 -12.76
N HIS A 89 19.42 36.69 -13.66
CA HIS A 89 20.29 37.83 -13.97
C HIS A 89 19.50 39.04 -14.49
N SER A 90 18.53 38.81 -15.38
CA SER A 90 17.65 39.87 -15.90
C SER A 90 16.77 40.48 -14.79
N PHE A 91 16.31 39.64 -13.86
CA PHE A 91 15.56 40.09 -12.68
C PHE A 91 16.40 40.97 -11.74
N LEU A 92 17.65 40.58 -11.47
CA LEU A 92 18.56 41.37 -10.62
C LEU A 92 18.88 42.73 -11.26
N ILE A 93 19.08 42.78 -12.58
CA ILE A 93 19.24 44.05 -13.32
C ILE A 93 17.98 44.91 -13.22
N PHE A 94 16.80 44.30 -13.39
CA PHE A 94 15.53 45.01 -13.23
C PHE A 94 15.37 45.60 -11.82
N MET A 95 15.72 44.84 -10.77
CA MET A 95 15.72 45.30 -9.38
C MET A 95 16.67 46.49 -9.18
N LEU A 96 17.90 46.41 -9.68
CA LEU A 96 18.86 47.53 -9.64
C LEU A 96 18.31 48.77 -10.36
N SER A 97 17.67 48.61 -11.52
CA SER A 97 17.03 49.72 -12.24
C SER A 97 15.92 50.39 -11.40
N MET A 98 15.06 49.59 -10.77
CA MET A 98 13.98 50.07 -9.88
C MET A 98 14.50 50.73 -8.58
N MET A 99 15.76 50.46 -8.22
CA MET A 99 16.47 51.06 -7.08
C MET A 99 17.26 52.32 -7.46
N GLY A 100 17.27 52.73 -8.75
CA GLY A 100 17.89 53.98 -9.20
C GLY A 100 19.30 53.86 -9.76
N TYR A 101 19.72 52.65 -10.13
CA TYR A 101 21.00 52.40 -10.80
C TYR A 101 20.90 52.58 -12.33
N ALA A 102 21.96 53.08 -12.96
CA ALA A 102 22.03 53.14 -14.43
C ALA A 102 22.43 51.78 -15.02
N THR A 103 21.44 51.05 -15.50
CA THR A 103 21.60 49.71 -16.11
C THR A 103 21.86 49.75 -17.63
N GLU A 104 21.79 50.94 -18.25
CA GLU A 104 21.94 51.14 -19.70
C GLU A 104 23.28 50.62 -20.24
N ASN A 105 24.37 50.77 -19.48
CA ASN A 105 25.70 50.30 -19.87
C ASN A 105 25.87 48.77 -19.80
N LEU A 106 25.03 48.06 -19.03
CA LEU A 106 25.05 46.59 -18.97
C LEU A 106 24.23 45.94 -20.07
N ALA A 107 23.12 46.57 -20.47
CA ALA A 107 22.38 46.19 -21.67
C ALA A 107 23.24 46.40 -22.94
N LEU A 108 24.01 47.49 -23.00
CA LEU A 108 24.90 47.82 -24.12
C LEU A 108 26.18 46.95 -24.22
N LYS A 109 26.68 46.37 -23.12
CA LYS A 109 27.78 45.37 -23.19
C LYS A 109 27.33 44.01 -23.73
N LYS A 110 26.03 43.72 -23.70
CA LYS A 110 25.42 42.61 -24.46
C LYS A 110 25.40 42.95 -25.95
N SER A 111 24.96 44.17 -26.28
CA SER A 111 24.87 44.58 -27.69
C SER A 111 26.22 44.87 -28.35
N LYS A 112 27.29 45.22 -27.63
CA LYS A 112 28.63 45.42 -28.24
C LYS A 112 29.34 44.13 -28.63
N LEU A 113 29.04 42.99 -27.99
CA LEU A 113 29.53 41.68 -28.45
C LEU A 113 28.68 41.15 -29.62
N ASP A 114 27.40 41.53 -29.68
CA ASP A 114 26.52 41.27 -30.83
C ASP A 114 26.70 42.28 -31.98
N ARG A 115 27.35 43.43 -31.77
CA ARG A 115 27.56 44.53 -32.75
C ARG A 115 28.95 44.56 -33.39
N SER A 116 29.82 43.58 -33.16
CA SER A 116 30.99 43.38 -34.04
C SER A 116 30.64 42.63 -35.34
N HIS A 117 29.36 42.58 -35.70
CA HIS A 117 28.92 42.30 -37.06
C HIS A 117 27.98 43.40 -37.57
N GLY A 118 28.49 44.13 -38.56
CA GLY A 118 27.70 44.71 -39.65
C GLY A 118 27.06 46.07 -39.40
N ASP A 119 27.76 47.12 -39.83
CA ASP A 119 27.07 48.15 -40.60
C ASP A 119 26.47 47.49 -41.85
N VAL A 120 25.16 47.70 -42.07
CA VAL A 120 24.40 47.91 -43.33
C VAL A 120 22.96 47.36 -43.19
N PRO A 121 21.92 48.07 -43.67
CA PRO A 121 20.52 47.91 -43.26
C PRO A 121 19.71 46.94 -44.14
N SER A 122 18.68 46.33 -43.53
CA SER A 122 17.53 45.59 -44.13
C SER A 122 17.80 44.44 -45.14
N PRO A 123 16.97 43.38 -45.16
CA PRO A 123 17.27 42.18 -45.93
C PRO A 123 16.82 42.33 -47.39
N ILE A 124 17.78 42.44 -48.30
CA ILE A 124 17.66 41.85 -49.64
C ILE A 124 18.86 40.93 -49.80
N ALA A 125 18.58 39.64 -49.98
CA ALA A 125 19.58 38.58 -50.12
C ALA A 125 20.65 38.94 -51.17
N PRO A 126 21.91 38.49 -50.97
CA PRO A 126 22.35 37.43 -51.89
C PRO A 126 23.35 36.40 -51.32
N LYS A 127 23.23 35.18 -51.87
CA LYS A 127 24.25 34.19 -52.24
C LYS A 127 25.30 33.73 -51.19
N LYS A 128 25.06 32.51 -50.68
CA LYS A 128 26.02 31.45 -50.28
C LYS A 128 27.42 31.93 -49.86
N SER A 129 27.61 32.19 -48.56
CA SER A 129 28.95 32.26 -47.97
C SER A 129 29.48 30.84 -47.76
N LYS A 130 30.68 30.53 -48.28
CA LYS A 130 31.36 29.26 -48.03
C LYS A 130 31.72 29.16 -46.54
N CYS A 131 31.30 28.10 -45.86
CA CYS A 131 31.88 27.71 -44.57
C CYS A 131 33.37 27.41 -44.77
N SER A 132 34.24 28.20 -44.14
CA SER A 132 35.64 27.83 -43.93
C SER A 132 35.69 26.95 -42.69
N GLU A 133 36.14 25.70 -42.81
CA GLU A 133 36.36 24.76 -41.69
C GLU A 133 37.61 25.10 -40.84
N LYS A 134 38.33 26.18 -41.15
CA LYS A 134 39.48 26.62 -40.35
C LYS A 134 39.05 27.69 -39.36
N GLY A 135 38.94 27.32 -38.08
CA GLY A 135 38.76 28.28 -36.99
C GLY A 135 39.91 29.28 -36.93
N SER A 136 39.60 30.53 -36.61
CA SER A 136 40.54 31.64 -36.49
C SER A 136 41.08 31.77 -35.06
N VAL A 137 42.19 32.49 -34.89
CA VAL A 137 42.70 32.86 -33.56
C VAL A 137 41.70 33.75 -32.82
N ASP A 138 40.89 34.52 -33.54
CA ASP A 138 39.80 35.32 -32.99
C ASP A 138 38.65 34.44 -32.47
N ASP A 139 38.39 33.30 -33.11
CA ASP A 139 37.44 32.30 -32.59
C ASP A 139 37.98 31.67 -31.30
N TRP A 140 39.29 31.43 -31.19
CA TRP A 140 39.92 30.95 -29.96
C TRP A 140 39.92 32.01 -28.85
N ALA A 141 40.18 33.27 -29.18
CA ALA A 141 40.07 34.38 -28.24
C ALA A 141 38.62 34.62 -27.78
N TYR A 142 37.66 34.51 -28.69
CA TYR A 142 36.23 34.53 -28.39
C TYR A 142 35.84 33.35 -27.49
N LEU A 143 36.36 32.15 -27.77
CA LEU A 143 36.11 30.95 -26.98
C LEU A 143 36.78 31.04 -25.60
N LEU A 144 37.93 31.70 -25.44
CA LEU A 144 38.52 32.00 -24.13
C LEU A 144 37.76 33.09 -23.35
N ALA A 145 37.16 34.06 -24.06
CA ALA A 145 36.34 35.13 -23.48
C ALA A 145 34.88 34.71 -23.23
N CYS A 146 34.45 33.55 -23.71
CA CYS A 146 33.07 33.09 -23.61
C CYS A 146 32.72 32.64 -22.18
N ARG A 147 31.50 32.96 -21.72
CA ARG A 147 31.04 32.68 -20.35
C ARG A 147 31.03 31.17 -20.01
N GLN A 148 30.83 30.31 -20.99
CA GLN A 148 30.75 28.85 -20.82
C GLN A 148 32.11 28.20 -20.51
N THR A 149 33.18 28.68 -21.12
CA THR A 149 34.55 28.16 -20.92
C THR A 149 35.16 28.65 -19.61
N VAL A 150 34.90 29.90 -19.22
CA VAL A 150 35.32 30.43 -17.91
C VAL A 150 34.62 29.70 -16.76
N ALA A 151 33.30 29.46 -16.85
CA ALA A 151 32.55 28.68 -15.87
C ALA A 151 32.96 27.19 -15.82
N SER A 152 33.36 26.61 -16.96
CA SER A 152 33.87 25.23 -17.02
C SER A 152 35.28 25.11 -16.42
N SER A 153 36.09 26.17 -16.47
CA SER A 153 37.45 26.17 -15.93
C SER A 153 37.50 26.25 -14.39
N SER A 154 36.52 26.89 -13.74
CA SER A 154 36.44 27.00 -12.28
C SER A 154 35.82 25.78 -11.58
N ASN A 155 35.00 25.00 -12.29
CA ASN A 155 34.21 23.89 -11.72
C ASN A 155 34.84 22.50 -11.90
N MET A 156 36.09 22.37 -12.37
CA MET A 156 36.74 21.07 -12.58
C MET A 156 37.47 20.61 -11.30
N PRO A 157 37.14 19.43 -10.71
CA PRO A 157 37.77 18.94 -9.46
C PRO A 157 39.25 18.53 -9.61
N ARG A 158 39.76 18.44 -10.84
CA ARG A 158 41.16 18.24 -11.17
C ARG A 158 41.51 19.14 -12.35
N PRO A 159 42.54 19.99 -12.27
CA PRO A 159 43.09 20.60 -13.47
C PRO A 159 43.65 19.45 -14.34
N LEU A 160 43.13 19.29 -15.55
CA LEU A 160 43.92 18.67 -16.63
C LEU A 160 45.28 19.40 -16.63
N PRO A 161 46.42 18.70 -16.82
CA PRO A 161 47.74 19.31 -16.77
C PRO A 161 47.74 20.57 -17.63
N GLN A 162 47.81 21.71 -16.95
CA GLN A 162 47.62 23.03 -17.51
C GLN A 162 48.76 23.23 -18.51
N ALA A 163 48.44 23.31 -19.81
CA ALA A 163 49.41 23.76 -20.79
C ALA A 163 49.81 25.19 -20.39
N TYR A 164 51.01 25.31 -19.82
CA TYR A 164 51.64 26.59 -19.51
C TYR A 164 51.60 27.48 -20.77
N GLY A 165 50.79 28.55 -20.74
CA GLY A 165 50.70 29.49 -21.87
C GLY A 165 49.38 30.24 -22.05
N LEU A 166 48.29 29.84 -21.38
CA LEU A 166 47.01 30.59 -21.45
C LEU A 166 47.00 31.76 -20.45
N HIS A 167 47.75 32.83 -20.76
CA HIS A 167 47.66 34.13 -20.08
C HIS A 167 46.54 34.98 -20.70
N GLY A 168 45.30 34.52 -20.55
CA GLY A 168 44.13 35.37 -20.62
C GLY A 168 43.58 35.50 -19.21
N GLN A 169 43.71 36.66 -18.57
CA GLN A 169 42.94 36.89 -17.34
C GLN A 169 41.46 36.73 -17.70
N PRO A 170 40.69 35.90 -16.96
CA PRO A 170 39.26 35.85 -17.19
C PRO A 170 38.71 37.25 -16.90
N GLU A 171 38.21 37.95 -17.93
CA GLU A 171 37.35 39.10 -17.73
C GLU A 171 36.03 38.58 -17.12
N ARG A 172 36.06 38.28 -15.80
CA ARG A 172 34.85 38.14 -15.01
C ARG A 172 34.19 39.51 -15.02
N ARG A 173 33.17 39.68 -15.88
CA ARG A 173 32.37 40.91 -15.94
C ARG A 173 31.56 41.00 -14.65
N HIS A 174 32.17 41.60 -13.64
CA HIS A 174 31.45 42.13 -12.50
C HIS A 174 30.36 43.09 -12.98
N PHE A 175 29.32 43.28 -12.18
CA PHE A 175 28.46 44.45 -12.23
C PHE A 175 29.33 45.71 -12.10
N GLU A 176 29.95 46.15 -13.21
CA GLU A 176 30.58 47.46 -13.34
C GLU A 176 29.47 48.53 -13.41
N LEU A 177 28.71 48.65 -12.32
CA LEU A 177 27.73 49.70 -12.10
C LEU A 177 28.36 50.80 -11.25
N GLY A 178 28.20 52.04 -11.71
CA GLY A 178 28.45 53.23 -10.88
C GLY A 178 27.50 53.32 -9.68
N CYS A 179 27.67 54.35 -8.86
CA CYS A 179 26.85 54.64 -7.69
C CYS A 179 25.39 55.04 -8.05
N PHE A 180 24.54 55.20 -7.03
CA PHE A 180 23.15 55.68 -7.18
C PHE A 180 23.06 56.92 -8.07
N ARG A 181 22.21 56.89 -9.09
CA ARG A 181 21.96 58.04 -9.98
C ARG A 181 20.59 58.67 -9.78
N ASN A 182 19.61 57.94 -9.23
CA ASN A 182 18.25 58.42 -9.05
C ASN A 182 17.68 58.04 -7.67
N THR A 183 17.69 58.97 -6.73
CA THR A 183 17.10 58.81 -5.39
C THR A 183 15.57 58.86 -5.38
N LEU A 184 14.93 59.24 -6.50
CA LEU A 184 13.47 59.23 -6.67
C LEU A 184 12.93 57.89 -7.19
N ALA A 185 13.79 56.87 -7.31
CA ALA A 185 13.38 55.56 -7.79
C ALA A 185 12.43 54.86 -6.78
N PRO A 186 11.42 54.09 -7.24
CA PRO A 186 10.38 53.54 -6.36
C PRO A 186 10.89 52.64 -5.22
N LEU A 187 11.97 51.89 -5.44
CA LEU A 187 12.55 51.00 -4.42
C LEU A 187 13.63 51.66 -3.56
N PHE A 188 14.08 52.88 -3.89
CA PHE A 188 15.17 53.54 -3.17
C PHE A 188 14.85 53.75 -1.67
N PRO A 189 13.65 54.22 -1.26
CA PRO A 189 13.30 54.36 0.16
C PRO A 189 13.29 53.03 0.94
N HIS A 190 13.16 51.89 0.25
CA HIS A 190 13.04 50.55 0.82
C HIS A 190 14.29 49.69 0.58
N ILE A 191 15.43 50.30 0.24
CA ILE A 191 16.65 49.56 -0.15
C ILE A 191 17.16 48.58 0.92
N TYR A 192 17.09 48.97 2.20
CA TYR A 192 17.46 48.10 3.33
C TYR A 192 16.51 46.89 3.45
N SER A 193 15.21 47.11 3.22
CA SER A 193 14.21 46.03 3.20
C SER A 193 14.44 45.06 2.04
N VAL A 194 14.79 45.58 0.85
CA VAL A 194 15.14 44.75 -0.32
C VAL A 194 16.42 43.95 -0.06
N LEU A 195 17.48 44.60 0.45
CA LEU A 195 18.73 43.93 0.79
C LEU A 195 18.49 42.79 1.78
N PHE A 196 17.82 43.07 2.89
CA PHE A 196 17.58 42.10 3.95
C PHE A 196 16.69 40.95 3.48
N CYS A 197 15.64 41.25 2.73
CA CYS A 197 14.77 40.25 2.10
C CYS A 197 15.54 39.28 1.20
N VAL A 198 16.33 39.82 0.27
CA VAL A 198 17.10 38.98 -0.67
C VAL A 198 18.22 38.24 0.05
N HIS A 199 18.79 38.80 1.12
CA HIS A 199 19.75 38.11 1.98
C HIS A 199 19.14 36.89 2.69
N LEU A 200 17.93 36.99 3.24
CA LEU A 200 17.25 35.83 3.84
C LEU A 200 16.95 34.73 2.80
N ILE A 201 16.61 35.11 1.57
CA ILE A 201 16.44 34.15 0.46
C ILE A 201 17.77 33.52 0.06
N TYR A 202 18.86 34.28 0.09
CA TYR A 202 20.20 33.79 -0.17
C TYR A 202 20.59 32.72 0.86
N GLU A 203 20.36 32.98 2.15
CA GLU A 203 20.57 31.99 3.22
C GLU A 203 19.66 30.76 3.08
N ASP A 204 18.37 30.93 2.79
CA ASP A 204 17.46 29.79 2.55
C ASP A 204 17.89 28.95 1.34
N SER A 205 18.42 29.60 0.31
CA SER A 205 18.89 28.94 -0.91
C SER A 205 20.17 28.13 -0.68
N LYS A 206 21.02 28.52 0.29
CA LYS A 206 22.17 27.69 0.72
C LYS A 206 21.74 26.32 1.23
N LEU A 207 20.54 26.22 1.81
CA LEU A 207 19.99 24.98 2.35
C LEU A 207 19.46 24.01 1.29
N ASN A 208 19.53 24.37 0.00
CA ASN A 208 19.17 23.49 -1.09
C ASN A 208 20.34 23.36 -2.07
N VAL A 209 20.95 22.17 -2.10
CA VAL A 209 22.10 21.85 -2.98
C VAL A 209 21.80 22.17 -4.45
N LEU A 210 20.55 22.06 -4.89
CA LEU A 210 20.14 22.32 -6.28
C LEU A 210 20.19 23.81 -6.69
N LEU A 211 20.29 24.73 -5.73
CA LEU A 211 20.31 26.18 -6.00
C LEU A 211 21.72 26.79 -5.95
N TRP A 212 22.75 26.01 -5.60
CA TRP A 212 24.11 26.52 -5.37
C TRP A 212 24.71 27.24 -6.57
N ASP A 213 24.46 26.77 -7.80
CA ASP A 213 24.94 27.39 -9.04
C ASP A 213 24.42 28.83 -9.24
N LEU A 214 23.31 29.20 -8.59
CA LEU A 214 22.68 30.51 -8.70
C LEU A 214 23.13 31.48 -7.59
N LEU A 215 23.70 30.97 -6.50
CA LEU A 215 24.12 31.76 -5.34
C LEU A 215 25.20 32.82 -5.66
N PRO A 216 26.21 32.58 -6.51
CA PRO A 216 27.21 33.61 -6.84
C PRO A 216 26.60 34.87 -7.46
N MET A 217 25.53 34.73 -8.25
CA MET A 217 24.83 35.89 -8.86
C MET A 217 24.05 36.69 -7.82
N LEU A 218 23.43 36.01 -6.84
CA LEU A 218 22.77 36.68 -5.71
C LEU A 218 23.79 37.39 -4.81
N ALA A 219 24.90 36.71 -4.50
CA ALA A 219 25.97 37.29 -3.69
C ALA A 219 26.56 38.54 -4.35
N GLU A 220 26.72 38.56 -5.67
CA GLU A 220 27.19 39.75 -6.39
C GLU A 220 26.24 40.94 -6.26
N PHE A 221 24.94 40.70 -6.45
CA PHE A 221 23.90 41.72 -6.28
C PHE A 221 23.86 42.25 -4.84
N LEU A 222 23.91 41.36 -3.85
CA LEU A 222 23.92 41.70 -2.43
C LEU A 222 25.19 42.45 -2.03
N TYR A 223 26.35 42.02 -2.52
CA TYR A 223 27.64 42.68 -2.30
C TYR A 223 27.64 44.10 -2.86
N LYS A 224 27.10 44.30 -4.07
CA LYS A 224 27.01 45.64 -4.68
C LYS A 224 26.15 46.59 -3.84
N ILE A 225 24.94 46.17 -3.44
CA ILE A 225 24.07 46.99 -2.59
C ILE A 225 24.72 47.26 -1.23
N SER A 226 25.35 46.25 -0.63
CA SER A 226 26.03 46.38 0.67
C SER A 226 27.22 47.33 0.60
N SER A 227 27.94 47.36 -0.53
CA SER A 227 29.05 48.29 -0.77
C SER A 227 28.57 49.73 -0.82
N ASP A 228 27.48 49.97 -1.56
CA ASP A 228 26.94 51.32 -1.74
C ASP A 228 26.22 51.84 -0.47
N LEU A 229 25.78 50.94 0.42
CA LEU A 229 25.27 51.26 1.77
C LEU A 229 26.35 51.29 2.86
N ALA A 230 27.63 51.06 2.52
CA ALA A 230 28.77 51.02 3.44
C ALA A 230 28.65 49.99 4.60
N LEU A 231 28.07 48.82 4.33
CA LEU A 231 27.87 47.75 5.32
C LEU A 231 29.05 46.77 5.37
N ALA A 232 30.09 47.11 6.15
CA ALA A 232 31.35 46.32 6.22
C ALA A 232 31.16 44.85 6.62
N SER A 233 30.26 44.56 7.55
CA SER A 233 29.94 43.20 8.04
C SER A 233 29.34 42.31 6.94
N TYR A 234 28.45 42.86 6.11
CA TYR A 234 27.85 42.16 4.98
C TYR A 234 28.88 41.91 3.87
N LEU A 235 29.78 42.87 3.61
CA LEU A 235 30.85 42.70 2.63
C LEU A 235 31.81 41.57 3.02
N ASP A 236 32.24 41.52 4.30
CA ASP A 236 33.07 40.42 4.81
C ASP A 236 32.36 39.06 4.69
N PHE A 237 31.06 39.02 4.99
CA PHE A 237 30.26 37.80 4.91
C PHE A 237 30.26 37.17 3.50
N TYR A 238 29.91 37.94 2.47
CA TYR A 238 29.89 37.41 1.10
C TYR A 238 31.29 37.10 0.56
N ARG A 239 32.33 37.80 1.03
CA ARG A 239 33.74 37.48 0.72
C ARG A 239 34.15 36.13 1.29
N ARG A 240 33.67 35.78 2.50
CA ARG A 240 33.95 34.47 3.11
C ARG A 240 33.25 33.33 2.35
N ASP A 241 32.03 33.55 1.88
CA ASP A 241 31.29 32.55 1.11
C ASP A 241 31.88 32.32 -0.30
N PHE A 242 32.31 33.40 -0.98
CA PHE A 242 32.83 33.34 -2.35
C PHE A 242 34.16 34.12 -2.50
N PRO A 243 35.28 33.62 -1.95
CA PRO A 243 36.55 34.36 -1.93
C PRO A 243 37.08 34.66 -3.34
N GLU A 244 36.99 33.70 -4.27
CA GLU A 244 37.46 33.88 -5.65
C GLU A 244 36.70 34.96 -6.43
N GLN A 245 35.46 35.25 -6.04
CA GLN A 245 34.62 36.25 -6.71
C GLN A 245 34.97 37.67 -6.26
N PHE A 246 35.44 37.84 -5.02
CA PHE A 246 35.64 39.16 -4.40
C PHE A 246 37.11 39.44 -4.02
N SER A 247 38.06 38.75 -4.64
CA SER A 247 39.50 38.83 -4.32
C SER A 247 40.18 40.16 -4.68
N ASP A 248 39.61 41.00 -5.55
CA ASP A 248 40.23 42.25 -6.02
C ASP A 248 39.46 43.50 -5.52
N PRO A 249 39.87 44.11 -4.38
CA PRO A 249 39.17 45.25 -3.80
C PRO A 249 39.25 46.52 -4.66
N GLN A 250 40.31 46.69 -5.46
CA GLN A 250 40.54 47.92 -6.24
C GLN A 250 39.55 48.12 -7.39
N ARG A 251 38.89 47.07 -7.87
CA ARG A 251 37.85 47.14 -8.92
C ARG A 251 36.43 47.37 -8.39
N LEU A 252 36.17 47.07 -7.11
CA LEU A 252 34.85 47.16 -6.48
C LEU A 252 34.69 48.42 -5.59
N GLU A 253 35.80 49.04 -5.17
CA GLU A 253 35.81 50.21 -4.27
C GLU A 253 35.80 51.57 -5.00
N ALA A 254 35.52 51.60 -6.31
CA ALA A 254 35.44 52.86 -7.03
C ALA A 254 34.16 53.65 -6.68
N VAL A 255 34.38 54.80 -6.03
CA VAL A 255 33.45 55.91 -5.75
C VAL A 255 32.71 55.84 -4.42
N HIS A 256 33.47 55.95 -3.32
CA HIS A 256 33.05 56.79 -2.19
C HIS A 256 33.15 58.25 -2.61
N GLN A 257 32.01 58.92 -2.82
CA GLN A 257 31.87 60.37 -2.65
C GLN A 257 30.38 60.76 -2.71
N ASN A 258 29.91 61.32 -1.59
CA ASN A 258 28.58 61.88 -1.31
C ASN A 258 27.64 60.97 -0.50
N THR A 259 27.95 60.86 0.79
CA THR A 259 26.99 60.57 1.87
C THR A 259 25.98 61.71 1.99
N VAL A 260 24.96 61.74 1.13
CA VAL A 260 23.80 62.63 1.29
C VAL A 260 22.53 61.80 1.12
N ASP A 261 21.70 61.78 2.17
CA ASP A 261 20.34 61.24 2.28
C ASP A 261 20.16 59.73 2.01
N LEU A 262 20.88 58.87 2.76
CA LEU A 262 20.53 57.45 2.86
C LEU A 262 19.19 57.26 3.60
N PRO A 263 18.30 56.37 3.13
CA PRO A 263 17.03 56.07 3.78
C PRO A 263 17.23 55.40 5.14
N ARG A 264 16.24 55.53 6.04
CA ARG A 264 16.30 54.88 7.36
C ARG A 264 16.05 53.37 7.22
N HIS A 265 16.91 52.57 7.85
CA HIS A 265 16.69 51.14 8.01
C HIS A 265 15.39 50.82 8.79
N PRO A 266 14.70 49.72 8.46
CA PRO A 266 13.54 49.23 9.22
C PRO A 266 13.95 48.61 10.57
N GLN A 267 13.03 48.49 11.52
CA GLN A 267 13.30 48.00 12.89
C GLN A 267 13.84 46.56 12.95
N TYR A 268 13.41 45.70 12.02
CA TYR A 268 13.87 44.31 11.92
C TYR A 268 15.24 44.16 11.25
N PHE A 269 15.85 45.24 10.75
CA PHE A 269 17.15 45.18 10.08
C PHE A 269 18.29 44.98 11.09
N VAL A 270 19.13 43.98 10.86
CA VAL A 270 20.27 43.67 11.71
C VAL A 270 21.57 44.12 11.03
N ALA A 271 22.40 44.86 11.77
CA ALA A 271 23.69 45.38 11.27
C ALA A 271 24.73 44.28 10.98
N VAL A 272 24.60 43.11 11.62
CA VAL A 272 25.37 41.91 11.32
C VAL A 272 24.50 40.98 10.46
N PRO A 273 25.00 40.46 9.33
CA PRO A 273 24.23 39.56 8.47
C PRO A 273 23.86 38.27 9.21
N PRO A 274 22.56 37.90 9.30
CA PRO A 274 22.16 36.63 9.87
C PRO A 274 22.65 35.46 9.01
N SER A 275 23.38 34.52 9.61
CA SER A 275 23.86 33.32 8.90
C SER A 275 23.23 32.06 9.47
N VAL A 276 22.56 31.25 8.64
CA VAL A 276 21.95 30.00 9.10
C VAL A 276 23.02 29.00 9.51
N TYR A 277 24.13 28.90 8.77
CA TYR A 277 25.26 28.05 9.14
C TYR A 277 25.98 28.53 10.41
N GLY A 278 26.12 29.85 10.58
CA GLY A 278 26.65 30.41 11.82
C GLY A 278 25.76 30.07 13.02
N TRP A 279 24.45 30.22 12.85
CA TRP A 279 23.45 29.90 13.87
C TRP A 279 23.44 28.42 14.25
N THR A 280 23.50 27.50 13.26
CA THR A 280 23.53 26.06 13.54
C THR A 280 24.81 25.64 14.24
N GLN A 281 25.95 26.21 13.85
CA GLN A 281 27.24 25.97 14.50
C GLN A 281 27.24 26.46 15.95
N GLU A 282 26.66 27.64 16.20
CA GLU A 282 26.49 28.17 17.55
C GLU A 282 25.57 27.28 18.40
N CYS A 283 24.44 26.83 17.84
CA CYS A 283 23.52 25.92 18.53
C CYS A 283 24.20 24.60 18.93
N LEU A 284 25.00 24.03 18.03
CA LEU A 284 25.75 22.79 18.30
C LEU A 284 26.84 22.98 19.36
N ARG A 285 27.50 24.15 19.39
CA ARG A 285 28.56 24.47 20.36
C ARG A 285 28.03 24.79 21.75
N ASN A 286 26.93 25.54 21.81
CA ASN A 286 26.35 26.06 23.06
C ASN A 286 25.28 25.12 23.65
N CYS A 287 24.99 23.98 23.00
CA CYS A 287 23.93 23.04 23.37
C CYS A 287 22.56 23.75 23.51
N GLY A 288 22.24 24.64 22.57
CA GLY A 288 20.97 25.37 22.57
C GLY A 288 20.99 26.67 21.74
N PRO A 289 19.80 27.14 21.32
CA PRO A 289 19.65 28.38 20.56
C PRO A 289 19.96 29.60 21.44
N SER A 290 20.86 30.47 20.99
CA SER A 290 21.25 31.68 21.72
C SER A 290 20.45 32.92 21.31
N THR A 291 19.99 32.97 20.05
CA THR A 291 19.16 34.06 19.50
C THR A 291 18.13 33.52 18.52
N SER A 292 17.01 34.23 18.33
CA SER A 292 16.03 33.89 17.31
C SER A 292 16.57 34.21 15.90
N PHE A 293 16.22 33.38 14.91
CA PHE A 293 16.64 33.57 13.53
C PHE A 293 15.54 34.27 12.71
N PRO A 294 15.86 35.33 11.94
CA PRO A 294 14.89 36.03 11.10
C PRO A 294 14.43 35.18 9.92
N TYR A 295 13.12 35.07 9.71
CA TYR A 295 12.57 34.31 8.57
C TYR A 295 11.31 34.95 8.00
N ILE A 296 11.04 34.67 6.72
CA ILE A 296 9.86 35.14 5.99
C ILE A 296 8.89 33.96 5.83
N PRO A 297 7.71 33.99 6.47
CA PRO A 297 6.73 32.91 6.38
C PRO A 297 6.37 32.55 4.95
N GLU A 298 6.19 31.26 4.67
CA GLU A 298 5.84 30.65 3.37
C GLU A 298 6.88 30.84 2.25
N VAL A 299 7.98 31.59 2.50
CA VAL A 299 9.03 31.81 1.51
C VAL A 299 10.34 31.14 1.93
N THR A 300 10.80 31.36 3.16
CA THR A 300 12.03 30.77 3.70
C THR A 300 11.72 29.56 4.60
N GLU A 301 10.96 28.61 4.06
CA GLU A 301 10.49 27.43 4.81
C GLU A 301 11.61 26.44 5.14
N ARG A 302 12.65 26.33 4.30
CA ARG A 302 13.80 25.45 4.59
C ARG A 302 14.60 25.95 5.79
N THR A 303 14.73 27.27 5.91
CA THR A 303 15.33 27.92 7.08
C THR A 303 14.52 27.59 8.34
N ARG A 304 13.19 27.68 8.26
CA ARG A 304 12.29 27.30 9.37
C ARG A 304 12.46 25.84 9.75
N GLU A 305 12.41 24.92 8.79
CA GLU A 305 12.57 23.48 9.02
C GLU A 305 13.90 23.17 9.73
N LEU A 306 15.00 23.72 9.20
CA LEU A 306 16.33 23.45 9.73
C LEU A 306 16.52 24.04 11.14
N VAL A 307 16.11 25.29 11.35
CA VAL A 307 16.20 25.95 12.67
C VAL A 307 15.43 25.16 13.73
N LEU A 308 14.21 24.72 13.42
CA LEU A 308 13.40 23.92 14.35
C LEU A 308 14.05 22.55 14.64
N VAL A 309 14.54 21.87 13.60
CA VAL A 309 15.20 20.56 13.75
C VAL A 309 16.47 20.68 14.59
N PHE A 310 17.36 21.61 14.27
CA PHE A 310 18.60 21.80 15.02
C PHE A 310 18.35 22.27 16.45
N ALA A 311 17.35 23.14 16.69
CA ALA A 311 16.95 23.50 18.04
C ALA A 311 16.50 22.28 18.87
N VAL A 312 15.71 21.38 18.29
CA VAL A 312 15.28 20.14 18.98
C VAL A 312 16.45 19.20 19.23
N ILE A 313 17.39 19.08 18.29
CA ILE A 313 18.57 18.22 18.42
C ILE A 313 19.49 18.69 19.55
N THR A 314 19.72 20.01 19.66
CA THR A 314 20.67 20.58 20.61
C THR A 314 20.07 20.81 21.99
N SER A 315 18.74 20.87 22.11
CA SER A 315 18.05 21.11 23.37
C SER A 315 17.80 19.80 24.13
N PRO A 316 17.81 19.83 25.48
CA PRO A 316 17.50 18.65 26.27
C PRO A 316 16.07 18.16 26.03
N ALA A 317 15.88 16.83 26.10
CA ALA A 317 14.60 16.17 25.79
C ALA A 317 13.41 16.61 26.67
N GLN A 318 13.61 17.34 27.76
CA GLN A 318 12.54 17.81 28.64
C GLN A 318 12.21 19.30 28.47
N GLN A 319 13.00 20.06 27.72
CA GLN A 319 12.75 21.49 27.54
C GLN A 319 11.66 21.75 26.49
N SER A 320 10.66 22.55 26.85
CA SER A 320 9.65 23.06 25.93
C SER A 320 10.24 24.24 25.14
N LEU A 321 10.27 24.11 23.82
CA LEU A 321 10.73 25.16 22.91
C LEU A 321 9.51 25.96 22.43
N SER A 322 9.62 27.29 22.41
CA SER A 322 8.60 28.17 21.83
C SER A 322 9.07 28.72 20.49
N SER A 323 8.16 28.85 19.53
CA SER A 323 8.43 29.41 18.20
C SER A 323 9.07 30.80 18.29
N SER A 324 8.58 31.64 19.21
CA SER A 324 9.07 33.01 19.44
C SER A 324 10.50 33.11 19.95
N SER A 325 11.02 32.06 20.60
CA SER A 325 12.42 32.00 21.04
C SER A 325 13.37 31.60 19.92
N LEU A 326 12.87 30.87 18.92
CA LEU A 326 13.66 30.29 17.83
C LEU A 326 13.63 31.12 16.56
N LEU A 327 12.50 31.76 16.27
CA LEU A 327 12.23 32.41 14.99
C LEU A 327 11.71 33.83 15.20
N CYS A 328 12.28 34.78 14.46
CA CYS A 328 11.80 36.15 14.34
C CYS A 328 11.04 36.29 13.02
N VAL A 329 9.72 36.46 13.10
CA VAL A 329 8.83 36.52 11.93
C VAL A 329 8.90 37.90 11.27
N ILE A 330 9.12 37.94 9.95
CA ILE A 330 9.17 39.19 9.18
C ILE A 330 8.18 39.13 8.01
N PRO A 331 7.19 40.06 7.92
CA PRO A 331 6.90 41.20 8.82
C PRO A 331 6.22 40.80 10.16
N GLU A 332 6.40 41.62 11.20
CA GLU A 332 6.00 41.34 12.60
C GLU A 332 4.50 41.07 12.81
N ASN A 333 3.64 41.44 11.87
CA ASN A 333 2.17 41.29 11.96
C ASN A 333 1.66 39.87 11.64
N PHE A 334 2.55 38.92 11.32
CA PHE A 334 2.17 37.56 10.95
C PHE A 334 2.24 36.61 12.15
N VAL A 335 1.10 36.08 12.59
CA VAL A 335 1.01 35.11 13.70
C VAL A 335 0.91 33.69 13.14
N SER A 336 2.01 32.92 13.19
CA SER A 336 1.99 31.48 12.86
C SER A 336 1.47 30.68 14.06
N LYS A 337 0.18 30.33 14.09
CA LYS A 337 -0.41 29.52 15.17
C LYS A 337 -0.10 28.02 15.08
N ASP A 338 0.52 27.56 14.00
CA ASP A 338 0.71 26.13 13.73
C ASP A 338 2.07 25.61 14.21
N THR A 339 3.10 26.46 14.30
CA THR A 339 4.44 26.05 14.72
C THR A 339 4.49 25.64 16.19
N ASP A 340 3.87 26.41 17.08
CA ASP A 340 3.82 26.08 18.52
C ASP A 340 3.03 24.79 18.78
N LYS A 341 1.91 24.55 18.08
CA LYS A 341 1.15 23.29 18.19
C LYS A 341 1.98 22.07 17.77
N VAL A 342 2.81 22.23 16.73
CA VAL A 342 3.70 21.15 16.28
C VAL A 342 4.75 20.84 17.34
N LEU A 343 5.32 21.86 17.99
CA LEU A 343 6.32 21.72 19.06
C LEU A 343 5.73 21.14 20.36
N GLU A 344 4.54 21.58 20.77
CA GLU A 344 3.82 21.10 21.96
C GLU A 344 3.44 19.61 21.87
N SER A 345 3.20 19.11 20.66
CA SER A 345 2.77 17.74 20.42
C SER A 345 3.93 16.75 20.25
N LEU A 346 5.18 17.15 20.50
CA LEU A 346 6.37 16.29 20.40
C LEU A 346 6.53 15.39 21.64
N PRO A 347 6.98 14.14 21.47
CA PRO A 347 7.12 13.18 22.58
C PRO A 347 8.27 13.56 23.53
N VAL A 348 8.10 13.48 24.85
CA VAL A 348 9.11 13.95 25.84
C VAL A 348 10.23 12.92 26.12
N THR A 349 10.26 11.80 25.39
CA THR A 349 11.06 10.61 25.76
C THR A 349 12.53 10.67 25.33
N SER A 350 12.81 10.96 24.05
CA SER A 350 14.16 10.96 23.48
C SER A 350 14.29 12.04 22.41
N VAL A 351 15.46 12.68 22.33
CA VAL A 351 15.78 13.66 21.28
C VAL A 351 15.62 13.02 19.90
N SER A 352 16.05 11.77 19.72
CA SER A 352 15.98 11.10 18.43
C SER A 352 14.54 10.87 17.97
N LEU A 353 13.66 10.47 18.89
CA LEU A 353 12.23 10.30 18.61
C LEU A 353 11.54 11.63 18.33
N LYS A 354 11.85 12.67 19.11
CA LYS A 354 11.36 14.03 18.87
C LYS A 354 11.69 14.54 17.47
N THR A 355 12.94 14.36 17.05
CA THR A 355 13.44 14.83 15.76
C THR A 355 12.72 14.14 14.59
N VAL A 356 12.55 12.81 14.65
CA VAL A 356 11.83 12.06 13.59
C VAL A 356 10.36 12.49 13.51
N VAL A 357 9.69 12.60 14.66
CA VAL A 357 8.28 13.01 14.71
C VAL A 357 8.13 14.45 14.21
N LEU A 358 9.06 15.34 14.56
CA LEU A 358 9.09 16.71 14.05
C LEU A 358 9.25 16.72 12.52
N LEU A 359 10.21 15.97 11.98
CA LEU A 359 10.42 15.87 10.52
C LEU A 359 9.16 15.36 9.81
N THR A 360 8.48 14.36 10.38
CA THR A 360 7.22 13.85 9.82
C THR A 360 6.11 14.90 9.87
N LYS A 361 5.97 15.65 10.98
CA LYS A 361 4.96 16.72 11.12
C LYS A 361 5.25 17.94 10.23
N LEU A 362 6.51 18.23 9.97
CA LEU A 362 6.94 19.25 9.00
C LEU A 362 6.72 18.80 7.54
N GLY A 363 6.37 17.53 7.31
CA GLY A 363 6.15 16.99 5.97
C GLY A 363 7.45 16.72 5.20
N VAL A 364 8.59 16.65 5.89
CA VAL A 364 9.90 16.40 5.26
C VAL A 364 10.04 14.92 4.91
N ALA A 365 10.13 14.62 3.62
CA ALA A 365 10.36 13.25 3.14
C ALA A 365 11.86 12.91 3.04
N THR A 366 12.17 11.63 2.88
CA THR A 366 13.56 11.17 2.62
C THR A 366 14.18 11.83 1.39
N ASN A 367 13.38 12.07 0.36
CA ASN A 367 13.83 12.78 -0.85
C ASN A 367 14.16 14.25 -0.56
N ASP A 368 13.43 14.92 0.33
CA ASP A 368 13.73 16.30 0.72
C ASP A 368 15.05 16.39 1.48
N LEU A 369 15.32 15.45 2.38
CA LEU A 369 16.59 15.37 3.10
C LEU A 369 17.79 15.24 2.16
N SER A 370 17.64 14.59 1.00
CA SER A 370 18.73 14.50 0.01
C SER A 370 19.13 15.85 -0.61
N THR A 371 18.26 16.87 -0.51
CA THR A 371 18.54 18.23 -1.00
C THR A 371 19.25 19.11 0.04
N TRP A 372 19.31 18.68 1.30
CA TRP A 372 19.94 19.44 2.38
C TRP A 372 21.46 19.43 2.24
N PRO A 373 22.18 20.44 2.78
CA PRO A 373 23.64 20.44 2.81
C PRO A 373 24.17 19.26 3.59
N SER A 374 25.26 18.64 3.11
CA SER A 374 25.84 17.42 3.68
C SER A 374 26.11 17.51 5.19
N GLY A 375 26.59 18.67 5.67
CA GLY A 375 26.83 18.89 7.10
C GLY A 375 25.57 18.84 7.95
N ALA A 376 24.46 19.40 7.46
CA ALA A 376 23.17 19.35 8.16
C ALA A 376 22.54 17.95 8.06
N LEU A 377 22.65 17.33 6.89
CA LEU A 377 22.14 15.99 6.62
C LEU A 377 22.83 14.93 7.48
N ALA A 378 24.14 15.02 7.68
CA ALA A 378 24.90 14.05 8.48
C ALA A 378 24.37 13.94 9.93
N VAL A 379 24.07 15.08 10.56
CA VAL A 379 23.53 15.11 11.94
C VAL A 379 22.13 14.46 11.99
N VAL A 380 21.27 14.78 11.02
CA VAL A 380 19.92 14.21 10.96
C VAL A 380 19.97 12.71 10.65
N GLN A 381 20.86 12.27 9.76
CA GLN A 381 21.02 10.86 9.40
C GLN A 381 21.50 10.01 10.56
N ASP A 382 22.43 10.51 11.38
CA ASP A 382 22.88 9.81 12.60
C ASP A 382 21.71 9.54 13.55
N ILE A 383 20.86 10.54 13.75
CA ILE A 383 19.65 10.44 14.58
C ILE A 383 18.64 9.46 13.98
N VAL A 384 18.40 9.54 12.68
CA VAL A 384 17.50 8.63 11.96
C VAL A 384 18.01 7.18 12.05
N SER A 385 19.31 6.96 11.95
CA SER A 385 19.95 5.65 12.11
C SER A 385 19.73 5.08 13.51
N HIS A 386 19.86 5.90 14.56
CA HIS A 386 19.59 5.46 15.93
C HIS A 386 18.12 5.04 16.12
N CYS A 387 17.19 5.76 15.51
CA CYS A 387 15.77 5.40 15.50
C CYS A 387 15.44 4.16 14.64
N GLN A 388 16.31 3.78 13.70
CA GLN A 388 16.12 2.63 12.81
C GLN A 388 16.28 1.29 13.54
N GLU A 389 17.17 1.24 14.53
CA GLU A 389 17.42 0.05 15.35
C GLU A 389 16.20 -0.31 16.21
N HIS A 390 15.59 0.71 16.84
CA HIS A 390 14.48 0.54 17.78
C HIS A 390 13.32 1.53 17.53
N PRO A 391 12.58 1.38 16.42
CA PRO A 391 11.43 2.25 16.13
C PRO A 391 10.25 1.92 17.06
N PRO A 392 9.58 2.92 17.67
CA PRO A 392 8.36 2.70 18.46
C PRO A 392 7.19 2.16 17.62
N PRO A 393 6.32 1.30 18.18
CA PRO A 393 5.21 0.66 17.45
C PRO A 393 4.04 1.61 17.10
N GLU A 394 3.92 2.74 17.80
CA GLU A 394 2.80 3.70 17.65
C GLU A 394 2.99 4.70 16.49
N TRP A 395 4.03 4.52 15.68
CA TRP A 395 4.34 5.44 14.59
C TRP A 395 3.45 5.29 13.37
N THR A 396 3.32 6.41 12.65
CA THR A 396 2.62 6.44 11.37
C THR A 396 3.49 5.84 10.25
N GLY A 397 2.87 5.36 9.17
CA GLY A 397 3.59 4.86 7.99
C GLY A 397 4.60 5.86 7.42
N ALA A 398 4.33 7.16 7.53
CA ALA A 398 5.26 8.23 7.10
C ALA A 398 6.55 8.24 7.92
N SER A 399 6.47 8.04 9.24
CA SER A 399 7.62 7.99 10.14
C SER A 399 8.47 6.73 9.91
N TYR A 400 7.84 5.56 9.72
CA TYR A 400 8.57 4.33 9.35
C TYR A 400 9.26 4.44 7.98
N LYS A 401 8.60 5.08 7.00
CA LYS A 401 9.18 5.34 5.69
C LYS A 401 10.37 6.29 5.77
N LEU A 402 10.30 7.32 6.62
CA LEU A 402 11.38 8.28 6.84
C LEU A 402 12.66 7.61 7.35
N ILE A 403 12.51 6.60 8.22
CA ILE A 403 13.62 5.84 8.80
C ILE A 403 14.12 4.70 7.89
N GLY A 404 13.38 4.39 6.83
CA GLY A 404 13.74 3.30 5.90
C GLY A 404 13.29 1.91 6.37
N ARG A 405 12.32 1.82 7.29
CA ARG A 405 11.69 0.57 7.74
C ARG A 405 10.37 0.30 7.02
N GLN A 406 10.47 -0.06 5.74
CA GLN A 406 9.30 -0.34 4.88
C GLN A 406 8.54 -1.61 5.30
N ASP A 407 9.24 -2.54 5.96
CA ASP A 407 8.67 -3.74 6.58
C ASP A 407 7.59 -3.38 7.62
N LEU A 408 7.84 -2.37 8.46
CA LEU A 408 6.87 -1.91 9.47
C LEU A 408 5.71 -1.13 8.86
N VAL A 409 5.93 -0.42 7.75
CA VAL A 409 4.85 0.23 6.98
C VAL A 409 3.82 -0.81 6.55
N LEU A 410 4.28 -1.90 5.92
CA LEU A 410 3.43 -2.99 5.43
C LEU A 410 2.64 -3.68 6.55
N LEU A 411 3.20 -3.76 7.76
CA LEU A 411 2.50 -4.32 8.92
C LEU A 411 1.48 -3.32 9.50
N SER A 412 1.82 -2.03 9.56
CA SER A 412 0.98 -0.99 10.15
C SER A 412 -0.24 -0.61 9.31
N GLU A 413 -0.10 -0.61 7.98
CA GLU A 413 -1.20 -0.29 7.06
C GLU A 413 -2.17 -1.47 6.88
N GLY A 414 -1.87 -2.61 7.52
CA GLY A 414 -2.45 -3.90 7.22
C GLY A 414 -1.93 -4.37 5.86
N ALA A 415 -1.36 -5.57 5.80
CA ALA A 415 -1.03 -6.16 4.50
C ALA A 415 -2.29 -6.07 3.62
N PRO A 416 -2.25 -5.40 2.45
CA PRO A 416 -3.39 -5.41 1.56
C PRO A 416 -3.72 -6.87 1.31
N SER A 417 -4.93 -7.27 1.71
CA SER A 417 -5.48 -8.58 1.45
C SER A 417 -5.10 -8.98 0.02
N THR A 418 -4.47 -10.16 -0.10
CA THR A 418 -4.46 -10.93 -1.35
C THR A 418 -3.98 -10.16 -2.59
N LYS A 419 -2.69 -9.79 -2.62
CA LYS A 419 -1.93 -9.92 -3.86
C LYS A 419 -0.80 -10.88 -3.60
N LYS A 420 -0.86 -12.03 -4.28
CA LYS A 420 0.19 -13.05 -4.35
C LYS A 420 1.55 -12.36 -4.24
N VAL A 421 2.20 -12.49 -3.08
CA VAL A 421 3.63 -12.23 -2.97
C VAL A 421 4.26 -13.32 -3.83
N SER A 422 4.39 -13.02 -5.12
CA SER A 422 5.31 -13.73 -5.97
C SER A 422 6.68 -13.30 -5.49
N LEU A 423 7.27 -14.11 -4.62
CA LEU A 423 8.71 -14.10 -4.39
C LEU A 423 9.33 -14.55 -5.72
N SER A 424 9.39 -13.63 -6.69
CA SER A 424 10.22 -13.81 -7.87
C SER A 424 11.67 -13.74 -7.41
N LEU A 425 12.17 -14.87 -6.90
CA LEU A 425 13.60 -15.14 -6.91
C LEU A 425 14.08 -14.95 -8.35
N PRO A 426 15.22 -14.29 -8.60
CA PRO A 426 15.82 -14.25 -9.92
C PRO A 426 15.93 -15.69 -10.41
N ALA A 427 15.23 -16.01 -11.50
CA ALA A 427 15.22 -17.34 -12.06
C ALA A 427 16.67 -17.79 -12.30
N HIS A 428 17.16 -18.73 -11.48
CA HIS A 428 18.20 -19.61 -11.96
C HIS A 428 17.57 -20.33 -13.15
N GLN A 429 18.11 -20.05 -14.34
CA GLN A 429 17.86 -20.79 -15.56
C GLN A 429 18.28 -22.24 -15.36
N GLU A 430 17.45 -23.03 -14.67
CA GLU A 430 17.50 -24.47 -14.81
C GLU A 430 16.83 -24.80 -16.13
N VAL A 431 17.69 -25.12 -17.09
CA VAL A 431 17.34 -25.83 -18.32
C VAL A 431 16.78 -27.19 -17.91
N THR A 432 15.50 -27.25 -17.57
CA THR A 432 14.79 -28.52 -17.44
C THR A 432 14.17 -28.84 -18.79
N SER A 433 14.76 -29.86 -19.38
CA SER A 433 14.34 -30.58 -20.58
C SER A 433 12.82 -30.74 -20.65
N LYS A 434 12.25 -30.30 -21.78
CA LYS A 434 10.93 -30.70 -22.26
C LYS A 434 10.86 -32.22 -22.44
N HIS A 435 10.61 -32.96 -21.37
CA HIS A 435 9.99 -34.28 -21.48
C HIS A 435 8.51 -34.10 -21.17
N SER A 436 7.78 -33.67 -22.20
CA SER A 436 6.34 -33.73 -22.26
C SER A 436 5.92 -35.21 -22.27
N HIS A 437 5.48 -35.72 -21.12
CA HIS A 437 4.68 -36.95 -21.09
C HIS A 437 3.29 -36.64 -21.67
N PRO A 438 2.82 -37.38 -22.69
CA PRO A 438 1.52 -37.14 -23.30
C PRO A 438 0.47 -37.95 -22.53
N CYS A 439 0.01 -37.42 -21.41
CA CYS A 439 -1.28 -37.81 -20.84
C CYS A 439 -1.95 -36.51 -20.43
N LYS A 440 -3.16 -36.22 -20.92
CA LYS A 440 -3.96 -35.11 -20.37
C LYS A 440 -4.04 -35.35 -18.86
N GLU A 441 -3.36 -34.52 -18.07
CA GLU A 441 -3.32 -34.68 -16.61
C GLU A 441 -4.77 -34.62 -16.12
N MET A 442 -5.30 -35.78 -15.70
CA MET A 442 -6.59 -35.85 -15.04
C MET A 442 -6.44 -35.12 -13.72
N ASP A 443 -7.33 -34.16 -13.44
CA ASP A 443 -7.37 -33.46 -12.14
C ASP A 443 -7.35 -34.48 -11.00
N ASP A 444 -6.24 -34.48 -10.27
CA ASP A 444 -5.97 -35.38 -9.15
C ASP A 444 -6.28 -34.72 -7.80
N GLY A 445 -6.63 -33.43 -7.83
CA GLY A 445 -6.95 -32.61 -6.67
C GLY A 445 -5.76 -31.89 -6.04
N PHE A 446 -4.54 -32.02 -6.58
CA PHE A 446 -3.31 -31.49 -5.97
C PHE A 446 -2.73 -30.25 -6.67
N ASP A 447 -3.33 -29.76 -7.75
CA ASP A 447 -2.80 -28.69 -8.64
C ASP A 447 -2.28 -27.43 -7.93
N GLN A 448 -2.84 -27.03 -6.77
CA GLN A 448 -2.42 -25.81 -6.05
C GLN A 448 -1.38 -26.04 -4.95
N LEU A 449 -0.88 -27.27 -4.78
CA LEU A 449 0.14 -27.60 -3.78
C LEU A 449 1.58 -27.32 -4.25
N GLU A 450 1.77 -26.86 -5.49
CA GLU A 450 3.08 -26.39 -5.98
C GLU A 450 3.45 -25.00 -5.41
N HIS A 451 3.31 -24.82 -4.10
CA HIS A 451 3.57 -23.56 -3.43
C HIS A 451 5.04 -23.45 -3.05
N GLU A 452 5.68 -22.30 -3.34
CA GLU A 452 7.08 -22.02 -2.96
C GLU A 452 7.34 -22.23 -1.46
N MET A 453 6.35 -21.90 -0.62
CA MET A 453 6.42 -22.14 0.83
C MET A 453 6.62 -23.62 1.20
N LEU A 454 6.02 -24.56 0.45
CA LEU A 454 6.23 -25.99 0.70
C LEU A 454 7.63 -26.41 0.26
N LYS A 455 8.15 -25.85 -0.83
CA LYS A 455 9.55 -26.05 -1.27
C LYS A 455 10.54 -25.46 -0.26
N LEU A 456 10.23 -24.34 0.38
CA LEU A 456 11.05 -23.76 1.45
C LEU A 456 11.05 -24.63 2.71
N ARG A 457 9.87 -25.13 3.13
CA ARG A 457 9.72 -25.96 4.33
C ARG A 457 10.35 -27.35 4.17
N PHE A 458 10.21 -27.95 2.99
CA PHE A 458 10.68 -29.30 2.67
C PHE A 458 11.67 -29.27 1.51
N SER A 459 12.74 -28.48 1.64
CA SER A 459 13.72 -28.24 0.56
C SER A 459 14.69 -29.39 0.29
N ARG A 460 14.84 -30.34 1.22
CA ARG A 460 15.86 -31.39 1.17
C ARG A 460 15.43 -32.65 0.43
N ASP A 461 14.13 -32.80 0.16
CA ASP A 461 13.55 -34.00 -0.45
C ASP A 461 12.27 -33.66 -1.21
N GLN A 462 11.69 -34.66 -1.88
CA GLN A 462 10.45 -34.55 -2.63
C GLN A 462 9.26 -35.14 -1.86
N ARG A 463 9.22 -35.01 -0.52
CA ARG A 463 8.20 -35.68 0.31
C ARG A 463 6.77 -35.30 -0.07
N VAL A 464 6.54 -34.06 -0.49
CA VAL A 464 5.22 -33.56 -0.91
C VAL A 464 4.76 -34.33 -2.15
N VAL A 465 5.64 -34.50 -3.13
CA VAL A 465 5.36 -35.28 -4.36
C VAL A 465 5.04 -36.74 -4.02
N GLU A 466 5.80 -37.35 -3.11
CA GLU A 466 5.52 -38.73 -2.69
C GLU A 466 4.19 -38.87 -1.94
N VAL A 467 3.83 -37.89 -1.10
CA VAL A 467 2.52 -37.87 -0.43
C VAL A 467 1.38 -37.69 -1.44
N CYS A 468 1.53 -36.83 -2.45
CA CYS A 468 0.55 -36.71 -3.53
C CYS A 468 0.34 -38.07 -4.23
N LYS A 469 1.42 -38.78 -4.59
CA LYS A 469 1.34 -40.12 -5.19
C LYS A 469 0.64 -41.13 -4.29
N MET A 470 0.92 -41.12 -2.97
CA MET A 470 0.30 -42.03 -2.02
C MET A 470 -1.20 -41.78 -1.82
N LEU A 471 -1.63 -40.52 -1.88
CA LEU A 471 -3.03 -40.11 -1.67
C LEU A 471 -3.83 -39.98 -2.97
N GLN A 472 -3.23 -40.29 -4.11
CA GLN A 472 -3.87 -40.22 -5.42
C GLN A 472 -4.97 -41.28 -5.56
N SER A 473 -6.19 -40.84 -5.89
CA SER A 473 -7.36 -41.71 -6.05
C SER A 473 -8.03 -41.61 -7.43
N SER A 474 -7.50 -40.79 -8.35
CA SER A 474 -8.10 -40.47 -9.64
C SER A 474 -7.66 -41.36 -10.80
N VAL A 475 -6.60 -42.15 -10.60
CA VAL A 475 -5.98 -42.99 -11.64
C VAL A 475 -6.11 -44.47 -11.28
N PRO A 476 -6.30 -45.37 -12.27
CA PRO A 476 -6.40 -46.80 -12.03
C PRO A 476 -5.17 -47.38 -11.32
N VAL A 477 -5.39 -48.33 -10.40
CA VAL A 477 -4.32 -48.97 -9.64
C VAL A 477 -3.64 -50.06 -10.49
N SER A 478 -2.31 -50.15 -10.41
CA SER A 478 -1.55 -51.19 -11.10
C SER A 478 -1.77 -52.58 -10.49
N ILE A 479 -2.22 -53.55 -11.29
CA ILE A 479 -2.35 -54.96 -10.90
C ILE A 479 -1.21 -55.75 -11.55
N ALA A 480 -0.34 -56.34 -10.73
CA ALA A 480 0.82 -57.12 -11.18
C ALA A 480 0.78 -58.53 -10.58
N ILE A 481 -0.17 -59.34 -11.05
CA ILE A 481 -0.30 -60.76 -10.68
C ILE A 481 0.14 -61.61 -11.87
N GLN A 482 0.90 -62.67 -11.61
CA GLN A 482 1.33 -63.60 -12.63
C GLN A 482 0.40 -64.82 -12.65
N GLN A 483 -0.16 -65.13 -13.82
CA GLN A 483 -0.97 -66.34 -14.01
C GLN A 483 -0.09 -67.57 -13.84
N ARG A 484 -0.50 -68.49 -12.96
CA ARG A 484 0.19 -69.76 -12.79
C ARG A 484 -0.22 -70.75 -13.89
N PRO A 485 0.66 -71.68 -14.32
CA PRO A 485 0.35 -72.59 -15.42
C PRO A 485 -0.84 -73.53 -15.18
N ASP A 486 -1.21 -73.74 -13.91
CA ASP A 486 -2.29 -74.59 -13.43
C ASP A 486 -3.64 -73.88 -13.31
N VAL A 487 -3.68 -72.54 -13.45
CA VAL A 487 -4.87 -71.71 -13.24
C VAL A 487 -5.53 -71.36 -14.57
N SER A 488 -6.84 -71.62 -14.67
CA SER A 488 -7.62 -71.28 -15.86
C SER A 488 -7.73 -69.76 -16.07
N ASP A 489 -7.99 -69.31 -17.30
CA ASP A 489 -8.13 -67.88 -17.60
C ASP A 489 -9.27 -67.23 -16.80
N HIS A 490 -10.37 -67.95 -16.57
CA HIS A 490 -11.51 -67.49 -15.78
C HIS A 490 -11.14 -67.31 -14.31
N GLU A 491 -10.49 -68.30 -13.73
CA GLU A 491 -10.02 -68.25 -12.34
C GLU A 491 -8.95 -67.16 -12.14
N PHE A 492 -8.12 -66.91 -13.16
CA PHE A 492 -7.15 -65.83 -13.13
C PHE A 492 -7.81 -64.44 -13.20
N ILE A 493 -8.89 -64.27 -13.96
CA ILE A 493 -9.67 -63.02 -13.97
C ILE A 493 -10.29 -62.78 -12.58
N GLU A 494 -10.92 -63.79 -11.98
CA GLU A 494 -11.44 -63.69 -10.61
C GLU A 494 -10.34 -63.36 -9.57
N GLU A 495 -9.14 -63.93 -9.72
CA GLU A 495 -7.99 -63.62 -8.87
C GLU A 495 -7.57 -62.14 -9.01
N GLN A 496 -7.53 -61.62 -10.24
CA GLN A 496 -7.26 -60.20 -10.50
C GLN A 496 -8.33 -59.30 -9.90
N GLU A 497 -9.61 -59.67 -10.01
CA GLU A 497 -10.72 -58.89 -9.46
C GLU A 497 -10.75 -58.91 -7.93
N ARG A 498 -10.49 -60.06 -7.28
CA ARG A 498 -10.33 -60.13 -5.82
C ARG A 498 -9.17 -59.27 -5.32
N HIS A 499 -8.06 -59.26 -6.05
CA HIS A 499 -6.93 -58.39 -5.71
C HIS A 499 -7.28 -56.91 -5.92
N LEU A 500 -7.97 -56.57 -7.01
CA LEU A 500 -8.49 -55.23 -7.25
C LEU A 500 -9.42 -54.79 -6.12
N TYR A 501 -10.35 -55.65 -5.69
CA TYR A 501 -11.25 -55.36 -4.57
C TYR A 501 -10.48 -55.00 -3.29
N THR A 502 -9.42 -55.75 -2.97
CA THR A 502 -8.54 -55.46 -1.82
C THR A 502 -7.85 -54.09 -1.96
N LEU A 503 -7.37 -53.76 -3.15
CA LEU A 503 -6.76 -52.46 -3.44
C LEU A 503 -7.81 -51.32 -3.40
N SER A 504 -9.03 -51.59 -3.85
CA SER A 504 -10.16 -50.66 -3.80
C SER A 504 -10.56 -50.30 -2.38
N ILE A 505 -10.48 -51.22 -1.41
CA ILE A 505 -10.67 -50.90 0.03
C ILE A 505 -9.70 -49.81 0.49
N ARG A 506 -8.42 -49.90 0.09
CA ARG A 506 -7.44 -48.85 0.36
C ARG A 506 -7.80 -47.55 -0.38
N THR A 507 -8.11 -47.62 -1.68
CA THR A 507 -8.42 -46.44 -2.51
C THR A 507 -9.63 -45.67 -1.98
N MET A 508 -10.64 -46.38 -1.47
CA MET A 508 -11.84 -45.79 -0.85
C MET A 508 -11.54 -44.97 0.42
N ALA A 509 -10.44 -45.24 1.12
CA ALA A 509 -10.02 -44.50 2.30
C ALA A 509 -9.13 -43.27 1.99
N LEU A 510 -8.50 -43.21 0.81
CA LEU A 510 -7.57 -42.14 0.43
C LEU A 510 -8.18 -40.72 0.44
N PRO A 511 -9.45 -40.49 0.05
CA PRO A 511 -10.03 -39.15 0.06
C PRO A 511 -9.96 -38.43 1.42
N LEU A 512 -10.04 -39.17 2.53
CA LEU A 512 -9.92 -38.60 3.88
C LEU A 512 -8.53 -37.97 4.08
N GLY A 513 -7.47 -38.73 3.79
CA GLY A 513 -6.09 -38.25 3.88
C GLY A 513 -5.82 -37.10 2.91
N ARG A 514 -6.37 -37.17 1.68
CA ARG A 514 -6.27 -36.09 0.70
C ARG A 514 -6.90 -34.81 1.22
N GLY A 515 -8.12 -34.87 1.76
CA GLY A 515 -8.81 -33.70 2.31
C GLY A 515 -8.05 -33.03 3.46
N MET A 516 -7.36 -33.81 4.30
CA MET A 516 -6.48 -33.28 5.35
C MET A 516 -5.23 -32.62 4.76
N PHE A 517 -4.64 -33.23 3.73
CA PHE A 517 -3.42 -32.75 3.09
C PHE A 517 -3.64 -31.46 2.29
N THR A 518 -4.79 -31.34 1.62
CA THR A 518 -5.16 -30.17 0.81
C THR A 518 -6.02 -29.17 1.56
N LEU A 519 -6.10 -29.21 2.89
CA LEU A 519 -7.00 -28.37 3.68
C LEU A 519 -6.68 -26.87 3.48
N CYS A 520 -7.69 -26.09 3.07
CA CYS A 520 -7.62 -24.64 2.89
C CYS A 520 -6.50 -24.16 1.95
N THR A 521 -6.19 -24.90 0.89
CA THR A 521 -5.11 -24.56 -0.06
C THR A 521 -5.58 -23.88 -1.35
N TYR A 522 -6.90 -23.73 -1.57
CA TYR A 522 -7.46 -23.21 -2.82
C TYR A 522 -8.42 -22.04 -2.60
N GLU A 523 -8.31 -21.03 -3.44
CA GLU A 523 -9.30 -19.96 -3.58
C GLU A 523 -10.04 -20.14 -4.92
N PRO A 524 -11.35 -20.45 -4.90
CA PRO A 524 -12.09 -20.76 -6.11
C PRO A 524 -12.38 -19.53 -6.95
N VAL A 525 -12.35 -19.71 -8.27
CA VAL A 525 -12.87 -18.72 -9.22
C VAL A 525 -14.40 -18.83 -9.26
N ILE A 526 -15.10 -17.77 -8.87
CA ILE A 526 -16.58 -17.76 -8.73
C ILE A 526 -17.34 -18.01 -10.04
N THR A 527 -16.70 -17.87 -11.20
CA THR A 527 -17.32 -18.14 -12.50
C THR A 527 -17.32 -19.62 -12.89
N GLU A 528 -16.63 -20.47 -12.11
CA GLU A 528 -16.45 -21.88 -12.41
C GLU A 528 -16.99 -22.75 -11.27
N THR A 529 -17.43 -23.97 -11.62
CA THR A 529 -17.72 -25.00 -10.62
C THR A 529 -16.41 -25.59 -10.12
N LEU A 530 -16.36 -25.93 -8.83
CA LEU A 530 -15.24 -26.66 -8.25
C LEU A 530 -15.12 -28.03 -8.93
N SER A 531 -13.94 -28.34 -9.45
CA SER A 531 -13.64 -29.68 -9.94
C SER A 531 -13.42 -30.64 -8.77
N VAL A 532 -14.26 -31.68 -8.71
CA VAL A 532 -14.08 -32.79 -7.78
C VAL A 532 -13.31 -33.89 -8.52
N PRO A 533 -12.11 -34.29 -8.05
CA PRO A 533 -11.33 -35.34 -8.70
C PRO A 533 -12.12 -36.65 -8.71
N LYS A 534 -12.17 -37.34 -9.84
CA LYS A 534 -12.90 -38.62 -9.94
C LYS A 534 -12.32 -39.65 -8.97
N LEU A 535 -13.15 -40.42 -8.28
CA LEU A 535 -12.71 -41.61 -7.54
C LEU A 535 -12.64 -42.83 -8.49
N CYS A 536 -11.45 -43.39 -8.70
CA CYS A 536 -11.22 -44.48 -9.63
C CYS A 536 -11.00 -45.81 -8.87
N LEU A 537 -11.93 -46.76 -9.05
CA LEU A 537 -11.85 -48.10 -8.44
C LEU A 537 -11.48 -49.19 -9.46
N THR A 538 -10.96 -48.81 -10.63
CA THR A 538 -10.54 -49.75 -11.67
C THR A 538 -9.05 -50.06 -11.57
N GLY A 539 -8.67 -51.24 -12.07
CA GLY A 539 -7.30 -51.69 -12.16
C GLY A 539 -6.73 -51.56 -13.57
N ARG A 540 -5.41 -51.52 -13.69
CA ARG A 540 -4.70 -51.60 -14.97
C ARG A 540 -3.56 -52.61 -14.86
N VAL A 541 -3.48 -53.54 -15.80
CA VAL A 541 -2.38 -54.50 -15.88
C VAL A 541 -1.25 -53.89 -16.71
N PRO A 542 -0.07 -53.57 -16.15
CA PRO A 542 0.96 -52.79 -16.86
C PRO A 542 1.51 -53.47 -18.12
N SER A 543 1.59 -54.80 -18.14
CA SER A 543 2.16 -55.56 -19.24
C SER A 543 1.31 -55.55 -20.52
N ARG A 544 -0.03 -55.47 -20.37
CA ARG A 544 -0.99 -55.53 -21.49
C ARG A 544 -1.80 -54.25 -21.66
N ASN A 545 -1.68 -53.33 -20.71
CA ASN A 545 -2.43 -52.08 -20.68
C ASN A 545 -3.96 -52.26 -20.61
N THR A 546 -4.43 -53.42 -20.15
CA THR A 546 -5.84 -53.77 -20.04
C THR A 546 -6.43 -53.25 -18.73
N THR A 547 -7.64 -52.71 -18.78
CA THR A 547 -8.39 -52.29 -17.60
C THR A 547 -9.12 -53.49 -17.00
N VAL A 548 -9.02 -53.65 -15.69
CA VAL A 548 -9.74 -54.67 -14.91
C VAL A 548 -10.81 -53.94 -14.10
N ASP A 549 -12.01 -54.50 -14.11
CA ASP A 549 -13.16 -54.01 -13.34
C ASP A 549 -13.75 -55.17 -12.54
N MET A 550 -14.51 -54.89 -11.48
CA MET A 550 -15.03 -55.89 -10.54
C MET A 550 -16.40 -56.40 -10.99
N LEU A 551 -16.45 -57.19 -12.06
CA LEU A 551 -17.70 -57.64 -12.70
C LEU A 551 -18.07 -59.09 -12.39
N HIS A 552 -17.09 -59.94 -12.11
CA HIS A 552 -17.24 -61.38 -11.91
C HIS A 552 -17.17 -61.79 -10.43
N ILE A 553 -17.00 -60.84 -9.52
CA ILE A 553 -17.02 -61.05 -8.07
C ILE A 553 -18.25 -60.39 -7.43
N ASP A 554 -18.74 -60.96 -6.33
CA ASP A 554 -19.83 -60.37 -5.56
C ASP A 554 -19.33 -59.13 -4.79
N VAL A 555 -19.82 -57.95 -5.17
CA VAL A 555 -19.48 -56.67 -4.54
C VAL A 555 -20.73 -56.07 -3.88
N PRO A 556 -20.64 -55.49 -2.67
CA PRO A 556 -21.76 -54.79 -2.06
C PRO A 556 -22.27 -53.64 -2.96
N PRO A 557 -23.59 -53.54 -3.21
CA PRO A 557 -24.15 -52.59 -4.19
C PRO A 557 -23.95 -51.12 -3.81
N ASN A 558 -23.68 -50.84 -2.53
CA ASN A 558 -23.50 -49.51 -1.96
C ASN A 558 -22.05 -49.21 -1.54
N MET A 559 -21.08 -50.02 -1.99
CA MET A 559 -19.67 -49.91 -1.63
C MET A 559 -19.07 -48.52 -1.89
N ASN A 560 -19.50 -47.83 -2.95
CA ASN A 560 -18.95 -46.54 -3.37
C ASN A 560 -19.61 -45.31 -2.71
N MET A 561 -20.73 -45.47 -1.97
CA MET A 561 -21.49 -44.31 -1.46
C MET A 561 -20.69 -43.43 -0.49
N TRP A 562 -20.20 -43.98 0.61
CA TRP A 562 -19.38 -43.23 1.58
C TRP A 562 -18.04 -42.74 1.02
N PRO A 563 -17.30 -43.54 0.22
CA PRO A 563 -16.09 -43.07 -0.45
C PRO A 563 -16.33 -41.86 -1.36
N LEU A 564 -17.41 -41.84 -2.15
CA LEU A 564 -17.79 -40.69 -2.97
C LEU A 564 -18.16 -39.47 -2.11
N PHE A 565 -18.86 -39.69 -1.00
CA PHE A 565 -19.14 -38.62 -0.05
C PHE A 565 -17.83 -38.02 0.50
N HIS A 566 -16.89 -38.85 0.97
CA HIS A 566 -15.57 -38.37 1.42
C HIS A 566 -14.77 -37.68 0.31
N ASN A 567 -14.90 -38.13 -0.94
CA ASN A 567 -14.33 -37.51 -2.13
C ASN A 567 -14.78 -36.05 -2.27
N GLY A 568 -16.09 -35.82 -2.15
CA GLY A 568 -16.70 -34.50 -2.11
C GLY A 568 -16.26 -33.65 -0.92
N VAL A 569 -16.22 -34.23 0.28
CA VAL A 569 -15.75 -33.52 1.50
C VAL A 569 -14.31 -33.04 1.31
N ALA A 570 -13.43 -33.88 0.77
CA ALA A 570 -12.04 -33.52 0.50
C ALA A 570 -11.93 -32.34 -0.48
N ALA A 571 -12.72 -32.33 -1.54
CA ALA A 571 -12.77 -31.21 -2.49
C ALA A 571 -13.29 -29.92 -1.82
N GLY A 572 -14.33 -30.00 -0.99
CA GLY A 572 -14.87 -28.86 -0.26
C GLY A 572 -13.93 -28.29 0.80
N LEU A 573 -13.19 -29.15 1.52
CA LEU A 573 -12.19 -28.75 2.52
C LEU A 573 -11.00 -28.02 1.90
N ARG A 574 -10.72 -28.25 0.61
CA ARG A 574 -9.66 -27.56 -0.13
C ARG A 574 -9.85 -26.04 -0.17
N ILE A 575 -11.09 -25.57 -0.09
CA ILE A 575 -11.41 -24.15 -0.15
C ILE A 575 -10.90 -23.42 1.10
N SER A 576 -10.20 -22.30 0.91
CA SER A 576 -9.72 -21.48 2.03
C SER A 576 -10.88 -20.84 2.80
N LYS A 577 -10.72 -20.74 4.13
CA LYS A 577 -11.64 -19.98 4.99
C LYS A 577 -11.61 -18.47 4.70
N SER A 578 -10.50 -17.96 4.16
CA SER A 578 -10.34 -16.55 3.78
C SER A 578 -11.11 -16.16 2.52
N ALA A 579 -11.66 -17.12 1.76
CA ALA A 579 -12.37 -16.84 0.52
C ALA A 579 -13.66 -16.04 0.80
N THR A 580 -13.66 -14.74 0.52
CA THR A 580 -14.79 -13.85 0.80
C THR A 580 -15.93 -14.01 -0.18
N ASP A 581 -15.61 -14.36 -1.43
CA ASP A 581 -16.50 -14.20 -2.59
C ASP A 581 -17.46 -15.39 -2.81
N ILE A 582 -17.44 -16.39 -1.92
CA ILE A 582 -18.37 -17.51 -1.95
C ILE A 582 -19.72 -17.06 -1.38
N ASP A 583 -20.75 -17.09 -2.20
CA ASP A 583 -22.12 -16.71 -1.86
C ASP A 583 -23.11 -17.88 -2.04
N SER A 584 -24.37 -17.68 -1.64
CA SER A 584 -25.41 -18.72 -1.79
C SER A 584 -25.61 -19.14 -3.26
N SER A 585 -25.38 -18.24 -4.22
CA SER A 585 -25.60 -18.53 -5.64
C SER A 585 -24.53 -19.47 -6.18
N TRP A 586 -23.26 -19.24 -5.83
CA TRP A 586 -22.15 -20.11 -6.21
C TRP A 586 -22.28 -21.51 -5.62
N ILE A 587 -22.71 -21.64 -4.35
CA ILE A 587 -22.94 -22.96 -3.72
C ILE A 587 -24.00 -23.75 -4.49
N VAL A 588 -25.08 -23.09 -4.94
CA VAL A 588 -26.13 -23.72 -5.75
C VAL A 588 -25.67 -23.98 -7.19
N TYR A 589 -24.80 -23.14 -7.75
CA TYR A 589 -24.22 -23.31 -9.08
C TYR A 589 -23.40 -24.61 -9.22
N ASN A 590 -22.75 -25.04 -8.13
CA ASN A 590 -22.01 -26.30 -8.05
C ASN A 590 -22.90 -27.56 -8.01
N LYS A 591 -24.22 -27.40 -7.86
CA LYS A 591 -25.15 -28.53 -7.85
C LYS A 591 -25.12 -29.26 -9.20
N PRO A 592 -24.96 -30.59 -9.22
CA PRO A 592 -24.88 -31.34 -10.47
C PRO A 592 -26.17 -31.18 -11.29
N ARG A 593 -26.03 -30.80 -12.56
CA ARG A 593 -27.17 -30.49 -13.46
C ARG A 593 -27.94 -31.73 -13.92
N THR A 594 -27.30 -32.90 -13.91
CA THR A 594 -27.91 -34.15 -14.37
C THR A 594 -28.44 -34.95 -13.18
N ALA A 595 -29.75 -34.90 -12.95
CA ALA A 595 -30.41 -35.57 -11.83
C ALA A 595 -30.22 -37.11 -11.80
N ASN A 596 -29.81 -37.72 -12.93
CA ASN A 596 -29.60 -39.16 -13.04
C ASN A 596 -28.20 -39.61 -12.61
N ASN A 597 -27.28 -38.69 -12.30
CA ASN A 597 -25.95 -39.05 -11.82
C ASN A 597 -25.95 -39.10 -10.28
N VAL A 598 -26.29 -40.27 -9.74
CA VAL A 598 -26.35 -40.53 -8.29
C VAL A 598 -24.98 -40.29 -7.65
N ASP A 599 -23.90 -40.74 -8.30
CA ASP A 599 -22.53 -40.55 -7.80
C ASP A 599 -22.19 -39.07 -7.61
N ALA A 600 -22.48 -38.23 -8.60
CA ALA A 600 -22.23 -36.79 -8.51
C ALA A 600 -23.09 -36.10 -7.43
N THR A 601 -24.28 -36.63 -7.15
CA THR A 601 -25.15 -36.13 -6.07
C THR A 601 -24.57 -36.45 -4.70
N ILE A 602 -23.99 -37.64 -4.54
CA ILE A 602 -23.29 -38.06 -3.32
C ILE A 602 -22.00 -37.25 -3.10
N GLU A 603 -21.23 -37.01 -4.15
CA GLU A 603 -20.06 -36.12 -4.08
C GLU A 603 -20.46 -34.69 -3.70
N HIS A 604 -21.55 -34.17 -4.29
CA HIS A 604 -22.07 -32.84 -3.93
C HIS A 604 -22.50 -32.76 -2.46
N ALA A 605 -23.12 -33.83 -1.93
CA ALA A 605 -23.47 -33.91 -0.52
C ALA A 605 -22.24 -33.79 0.40
N GLY A 606 -21.14 -34.45 0.04
CA GLY A 606 -19.86 -34.32 0.74
C GLY A 606 -19.27 -32.91 0.61
N PHE A 607 -19.32 -32.33 -0.58
CA PHE A 607 -18.88 -30.97 -0.83
C PHE A 607 -19.58 -29.94 0.07
N LEU A 608 -20.90 -30.08 0.28
CA LEU A 608 -21.66 -29.22 1.20
C LEU A 608 -21.14 -29.31 2.64
N LEU A 609 -20.81 -30.52 3.12
CA LEU A 609 -20.22 -30.70 4.44
C LEU A 609 -18.84 -30.03 4.53
N GLY A 610 -17.99 -30.20 3.52
CA GLY A 610 -16.67 -29.56 3.44
C GLY A 610 -16.76 -28.03 3.51
N LEU A 611 -17.71 -27.43 2.78
CA LEU A 611 -18.01 -25.99 2.88
C LEU A 611 -18.51 -25.58 4.28
N GLY A 612 -19.35 -26.41 4.89
CA GLY A 612 -19.87 -26.20 6.23
C GLY A 612 -18.79 -26.19 7.31
N LEU A 613 -17.83 -27.11 7.23
CA LEU A 613 -16.65 -27.16 8.12
C LEU A 613 -15.73 -25.95 7.94
N ASN A 614 -15.68 -25.38 6.73
CA ASN A 614 -14.96 -24.14 6.44
C ASN A 614 -15.72 -22.86 6.83
N GLY A 615 -17.00 -22.96 7.22
CA GLY A 615 -17.83 -21.82 7.64
C GLY A 615 -18.58 -21.11 6.50
N HIS A 616 -18.39 -21.53 5.25
CA HIS A 616 -19.01 -20.89 4.09
C HIS A 616 -20.51 -21.16 3.97
N LEU A 617 -20.98 -22.28 4.54
CA LEU A 617 -22.38 -22.69 4.48
C LEU A 617 -23.31 -21.79 5.32
N ALA A 618 -22.76 -20.97 6.23
CA ALA A 618 -23.53 -19.94 6.94
C ALA A 618 -24.21 -18.94 6.00
N LYS A 619 -23.63 -18.72 4.80
CA LYS A 619 -24.13 -17.80 3.76
C LYS A 619 -25.22 -18.40 2.87
N LEU A 620 -25.51 -19.71 3.00
CA LEU A 620 -26.52 -20.38 2.20
C LEU A 620 -27.93 -19.90 2.58
N SER A 621 -28.75 -19.56 1.59
CA SER A 621 -30.12 -19.09 1.82
C SER A 621 -31.04 -20.19 2.36
N THR A 622 -31.98 -19.82 3.22
CA THR A 622 -32.99 -20.74 3.79
C THR A 622 -33.81 -21.45 2.71
N MET A 623 -34.10 -20.77 1.59
CA MET A 623 -34.79 -21.36 0.44
C MET A 623 -33.98 -22.48 -0.20
N ALA A 624 -32.66 -22.29 -0.37
CA ALA A 624 -31.78 -23.32 -0.91
C ALA A 624 -31.66 -24.51 0.06
N ILE A 625 -31.59 -24.27 1.38
CA ILE A 625 -31.59 -25.33 2.40
C ILE A 625 -32.85 -26.20 2.27
N HIS A 626 -34.02 -25.56 2.12
CA HIS A 626 -35.28 -26.28 1.93
C HIS A 626 -35.30 -27.10 0.63
N ASP A 627 -34.82 -26.55 -0.49
CA ASP A 627 -34.74 -27.26 -1.78
C ASP A 627 -33.81 -28.50 -1.72
N TYR A 628 -32.75 -28.46 -0.91
CA TYR A 628 -31.89 -29.63 -0.71
C TYR A 628 -32.58 -30.72 0.13
N LEU A 629 -33.25 -30.36 1.22
CA LEU A 629 -33.89 -31.32 2.13
C LEU A 629 -35.17 -31.94 1.54
N LEU A 630 -35.91 -31.19 0.72
CA LEU A 630 -37.14 -31.67 0.08
C LEU A 630 -36.90 -32.87 -0.85
N LYS A 631 -35.66 -33.05 -1.34
CA LYS A 631 -35.28 -34.20 -2.17
C LYS A 631 -35.18 -35.52 -1.41
N ASN A 632 -35.19 -35.47 -0.07
CA ASN A 632 -35.08 -36.62 0.83
C ASN A 632 -33.92 -37.59 0.50
N HIS A 633 -32.78 -37.07 0.04
CA HIS A 633 -31.58 -37.87 -0.22
C HIS A 633 -30.72 -37.95 1.05
N GLU A 634 -30.53 -39.17 1.57
CA GLU A 634 -29.89 -39.47 2.85
C GLU A 634 -28.58 -38.68 3.08
N LEU A 635 -27.58 -38.86 2.21
CA LEU A 635 -26.26 -38.26 2.40
C LEU A 635 -26.27 -36.73 2.22
N THR A 636 -27.18 -36.21 1.40
CA THR A 636 -27.34 -34.74 1.23
C THR A 636 -27.84 -34.12 2.53
N SER A 637 -28.82 -34.76 3.17
CA SER A 637 -29.32 -34.35 4.49
C SER A 637 -28.22 -34.43 5.55
N VAL A 638 -27.44 -35.52 5.59
CA VAL A 638 -26.30 -35.66 6.51
C VAL A 638 -25.28 -34.52 6.32
N GLY A 639 -24.81 -34.31 5.09
CA GLY A 639 -23.78 -33.31 4.80
C GLY A 639 -24.24 -31.87 5.03
N LEU A 640 -25.49 -31.56 4.69
CA LEU A 640 -26.08 -30.24 4.88
C LEU A 640 -26.32 -29.93 6.36
N LEU A 641 -26.94 -30.84 7.12
CA LEU A 641 -27.26 -30.62 8.53
C LEU A 641 -25.99 -30.46 9.37
N LEU A 642 -25.03 -31.39 9.24
CA LEU A 642 -23.74 -31.29 9.93
C LEU A 642 -22.95 -30.05 9.49
N GLY A 643 -22.97 -29.73 8.19
CA GLY A 643 -22.29 -28.56 7.66
C GLY A 643 -22.84 -27.24 8.23
N ILE A 644 -24.17 -27.10 8.32
CA ILE A 644 -24.82 -25.91 8.89
C ILE A 644 -24.48 -25.78 10.38
N ALA A 645 -24.58 -26.88 11.13
CA ALA A 645 -24.25 -26.89 12.55
C ALA A 645 -22.78 -26.56 12.81
N ALA A 646 -21.86 -27.11 12.01
CA ALA A 646 -20.44 -26.80 12.11
C ALA A 646 -20.13 -25.33 11.79
N SER A 647 -20.78 -24.75 10.77
CA SER A 647 -20.66 -23.32 10.44
C SER A 647 -21.17 -22.40 11.55
N ARG A 648 -22.12 -22.86 12.36
CA ARG A 648 -22.78 -22.09 13.44
C ARG A 648 -22.45 -22.64 14.84
N ARG A 649 -21.28 -23.26 14.99
CA ARG A 649 -20.86 -23.92 16.23
C ARG A 649 -20.92 -22.95 17.43
N GLY A 650 -21.62 -23.34 18.48
CA GLY A 650 -21.77 -22.57 19.72
C GLY A 650 -22.67 -21.34 19.63
N SER A 651 -23.35 -21.09 18.51
CA SER A 651 -24.17 -19.89 18.33
C SER A 651 -25.58 -19.99 18.94
N MET A 652 -26.02 -21.20 19.30
CA MET A 652 -27.41 -21.49 19.73
C MET A 652 -28.46 -20.99 18.72
N ASP A 653 -28.17 -21.06 17.42
CA ASP A 653 -29.06 -20.53 16.38
C ASP A 653 -30.38 -21.31 16.34
N LEU A 654 -31.48 -20.61 16.62
CA LEU A 654 -32.82 -21.20 16.69
C LEU A 654 -33.29 -21.76 15.35
N ALA A 655 -32.86 -21.20 14.22
CA ALA A 655 -33.22 -21.72 12.90
C ALA A 655 -32.56 -23.10 12.66
N GLY A 656 -31.27 -23.22 12.95
CA GLY A 656 -30.55 -24.50 12.95
C GLY A 656 -31.14 -25.53 13.91
N THR A 657 -31.46 -25.12 15.15
CA THR A 657 -32.11 -26.01 16.14
C THR A 657 -33.43 -26.55 15.62
N LYS A 658 -34.29 -25.70 15.03
CA LYS A 658 -35.55 -26.14 14.44
C LYS A 658 -35.34 -27.14 13.32
N LEU A 659 -34.38 -26.87 12.44
CA LEU A 659 -34.05 -27.76 11.31
C LEU A 659 -33.59 -29.15 11.77
N MET A 660 -32.87 -29.23 12.88
CA MET A 660 -32.39 -30.51 13.42
C MET A 660 -33.43 -31.21 14.29
N SER A 661 -34.26 -30.45 15.01
CA SER A 661 -35.29 -30.98 15.91
C SER A 661 -36.36 -31.81 15.19
N ILE A 662 -36.63 -31.55 13.91
CA ILE A 662 -37.58 -32.38 13.14
C ILE A 662 -37.07 -33.79 12.87
N HIS A 663 -35.76 -34.01 13.00
CA HIS A 663 -35.10 -35.30 12.77
C HIS A 663 -34.79 -36.04 14.09
N VAL A 664 -35.13 -35.46 15.25
CA VAL A 664 -34.89 -36.03 16.59
C VAL A 664 -36.22 -36.13 17.33
N GLU A 665 -36.71 -37.36 17.52
CA GLU A 665 -38.05 -37.63 18.06
C GLU A 665 -38.27 -37.07 19.46
N ALA A 666 -37.25 -37.10 20.32
CA ALA A 666 -37.34 -36.54 21.67
C ALA A 666 -37.60 -35.02 21.74
N LEU A 667 -37.36 -34.30 20.63
CA LEU A 667 -37.63 -32.87 20.50
C LEU A 667 -38.98 -32.56 19.83
N LEU A 668 -39.64 -33.58 19.27
CA LEU A 668 -40.94 -33.43 18.63
C LEU A 668 -42.07 -33.37 19.67
N PRO A 669 -43.13 -32.56 19.45
CA PRO A 669 -44.31 -32.59 20.29
C PRO A 669 -44.99 -33.98 20.24
N PRO A 670 -45.61 -34.47 21.32
CA PRO A 670 -46.27 -35.79 21.35
C PRO A 670 -47.50 -35.91 20.41
N THR A 671 -47.83 -34.85 19.67
CA THR A 671 -48.92 -34.79 18.68
C THR A 671 -48.41 -34.72 17.24
N SER A 672 -47.09 -34.83 16.99
CA SER A 672 -46.52 -34.82 15.64
C SER A 672 -46.73 -36.15 14.93
N THR A 673 -46.84 -36.10 13.60
CA THR A 673 -46.83 -37.29 12.74
C THR A 673 -45.48 -37.97 12.83
N GLU A 674 -45.46 -39.30 12.88
CA GLU A 674 -44.23 -40.10 12.73
C GLU A 674 -43.60 -39.76 11.36
N LEU A 675 -42.32 -39.38 11.38
CA LEU A 675 -41.55 -39.07 10.19
C LEU A 675 -40.58 -40.23 9.94
N ASP A 676 -40.62 -40.78 8.74
CA ASP A 676 -39.65 -41.80 8.31
C ASP A 676 -38.30 -41.11 8.00
N VAL A 677 -37.38 -41.19 8.97
CA VAL A 677 -36.06 -40.55 8.90
C VAL A 677 -34.96 -41.60 8.96
N HIS A 678 -34.07 -41.60 7.96
CA HIS A 678 -32.89 -42.47 7.92
C HIS A 678 -32.03 -42.35 9.18
N SER A 679 -31.52 -43.49 9.68
CA SER A 679 -30.70 -43.56 10.91
C SER A 679 -29.48 -42.62 10.86
N SER A 680 -28.77 -42.56 9.73
CA SER A 680 -27.63 -41.65 9.52
C SER A 680 -27.99 -40.18 9.66
N VAL A 681 -29.19 -39.77 9.21
CA VAL A 681 -29.70 -38.39 9.34
C VAL A 681 -30.05 -38.07 10.79
N ARG A 682 -30.61 -39.03 11.53
CA ARG A 682 -30.85 -38.90 12.98
C ARG A 682 -29.53 -38.68 13.74
N VAL A 683 -28.53 -39.53 13.49
CA VAL A 683 -27.18 -39.44 14.07
C VAL A 683 -26.53 -38.07 13.76
N ALA A 684 -26.59 -37.65 12.49
CA ALA A 684 -26.07 -36.35 12.03
C ALA A 684 -26.77 -35.17 12.73
N SER A 685 -28.09 -35.26 12.92
CA SER A 685 -28.90 -34.21 13.56
C SER A 685 -28.57 -34.06 15.04
N VAL A 686 -28.43 -35.18 15.76
CA VAL A 686 -28.03 -35.18 17.17
C VAL A 686 -26.63 -34.59 17.36
N MET A 687 -25.66 -35.05 16.57
CA MET A 687 -24.30 -34.49 16.59
C MET A 687 -24.31 -32.98 16.29
N GLY A 688 -25.11 -32.57 15.29
CA GLY A 688 -25.24 -31.16 14.93
C GLY A 688 -25.88 -30.29 16.01
N LEU A 689 -26.86 -30.79 16.76
CA LEU A 689 -27.38 -30.12 17.95
C LEU A 689 -26.28 -29.92 18.99
N GLY A 690 -25.44 -30.94 19.20
CA GLY A 690 -24.25 -30.83 20.05
C GLY A 690 -23.30 -29.72 19.61
N LEU A 691 -23.02 -29.60 18.30
CA LEU A 691 -22.17 -28.54 17.75
C LEU A 691 -22.80 -27.14 17.88
N LEU A 692 -24.09 -26.98 17.61
CA LEU A 692 -24.80 -25.69 17.74
C LEU A 692 -24.80 -25.17 19.18
N TYR A 693 -24.96 -26.08 20.15
CA TYR A 693 -25.00 -25.77 21.58
C TYR A 693 -23.65 -26.00 22.28
N ALA A 694 -22.55 -26.16 21.53
CA ALA A 694 -21.23 -26.39 22.09
C ALA A 694 -20.86 -25.31 23.12
N GLU A 695 -20.34 -25.73 24.28
CA GLU A 695 -19.93 -24.88 25.40
C GLU A 695 -21.03 -24.01 26.02
N SER A 696 -22.31 -24.20 25.64
CA SER A 696 -23.42 -23.38 26.14
C SER A 696 -23.88 -23.75 27.56
N GLY A 697 -23.71 -25.01 27.96
CA GLY A 697 -24.30 -25.51 29.21
C GLY A 697 -25.83 -25.51 29.22
N HIS A 698 -26.48 -25.57 28.06
CA HIS A 698 -27.94 -25.45 27.95
C HIS A 698 -28.68 -26.66 28.55
N ARG A 699 -29.29 -26.45 29.72
CA ARG A 699 -29.94 -27.50 30.54
C ARG A 699 -30.84 -28.44 29.75
N HIS A 700 -31.82 -27.91 29.02
CA HIS A 700 -32.82 -28.72 28.32
C HIS A 700 -32.20 -29.61 27.23
N MET A 701 -31.18 -29.10 26.52
CA MET A 701 -30.50 -29.88 25.49
C MET A 701 -29.66 -30.99 26.13
N ALA A 702 -29.00 -30.70 27.25
CA ALA A 702 -28.24 -31.68 27.99
C ALA A 702 -29.13 -32.81 28.56
N GLU A 703 -30.31 -32.47 29.08
CA GLU A 703 -31.28 -33.45 29.58
C GLU A 703 -31.82 -34.37 28.47
N ILE A 704 -32.17 -33.80 27.32
CA ILE A 704 -32.62 -34.59 26.16
C ILE A 704 -31.49 -35.50 25.68
N LEU A 705 -30.30 -34.96 25.42
CA LEU A 705 -29.17 -35.75 24.90
C LEU A 705 -28.75 -36.85 25.87
N LEU A 706 -28.85 -36.62 27.18
CA LEU A 706 -28.61 -37.64 28.19
C LEU A 706 -29.63 -38.78 28.12
N GLY A 707 -30.91 -38.48 27.89
CA GLY A 707 -31.95 -39.48 27.65
C GLY A 707 -31.74 -40.27 26.36
N GLU A 708 -31.24 -39.62 25.31
CA GLU A 708 -30.98 -40.24 24.01
C GLU A 708 -29.79 -41.21 24.01
N ILE A 709 -28.86 -41.12 24.97
CA ILE A 709 -27.78 -42.12 25.14
C ILE A 709 -28.36 -43.50 25.48
N GLY A 710 -29.41 -43.53 26.30
CA GLY A 710 -30.08 -44.76 26.74
C GLY A 710 -31.32 -45.13 25.94
N HIS A 711 -31.50 -44.60 24.73
CA HIS A 711 -32.74 -44.71 23.95
C HIS A 711 -33.10 -46.19 23.67
N PRO A 712 -34.31 -46.67 24.04
CA PRO A 712 -34.71 -48.07 23.84
C PRO A 712 -34.98 -48.38 22.35
N PRO A 713 -34.96 -49.65 21.91
CA PRO A 713 -35.16 -50.02 20.51
C PRO A 713 -36.59 -49.81 19.97
N GLY A 714 -37.51 -49.30 20.78
CA GLY A 714 -38.92 -49.09 20.43
C GLY A 714 -39.76 -50.38 20.37
N PRO A 715 -41.11 -50.26 20.35
CA PRO A 715 -42.03 -51.40 20.32
C PRO A 715 -42.15 -52.10 18.96
N GLU A 716 -41.73 -51.48 17.85
CA GLU A 716 -41.88 -52.00 16.47
C GLU A 716 -40.55 -52.27 15.73
N MET A 717 -39.42 -52.31 16.46
CA MET A 717 -38.06 -52.47 15.91
C MET A 717 -37.55 -51.31 15.03
N ASP A 718 -38.25 -50.18 14.95
CA ASP A 718 -37.87 -49.02 14.12
C ASP A 718 -36.50 -48.40 14.43
N HIS A 719 -35.97 -48.64 15.63
CA HIS A 719 -34.66 -48.13 16.07
C HIS A 719 -33.61 -49.24 16.22
N CYS A 720 -33.71 -50.36 15.51
CA CYS A 720 -32.78 -51.48 15.69
C CYS A 720 -31.46 -51.37 14.92
N VAL A 721 -31.36 -50.45 13.94
CA VAL A 721 -30.20 -50.31 13.06
C VAL A 721 -29.25 -49.22 13.56
N ASP A 722 -27.96 -49.54 13.72
CA ASP A 722 -26.87 -48.63 14.11
C ASP A 722 -27.07 -47.86 15.43
N ARG A 723 -27.67 -48.51 16.44
CA ARG A 723 -27.96 -47.90 17.76
C ARG A 723 -26.70 -47.40 18.46
N GLU A 724 -25.59 -48.10 18.29
CA GLU A 724 -24.30 -47.75 18.86
C GLU A 724 -23.82 -46.41 18.31
N SER A 725 -24.01 -46.15 17.01
CA SER A 725 -23.66 -44.89 16.36
C SER A 725 -24.49 -43.72 16.91
N TYR A 726 -25.79 -43.94 17.12
CA TYR A 726 -26.68 -42.95 17.71
C TYR A 726 -26.33 -42.65 19.17
N ALA A 727 -26.14 -43.68 20.00
CA ALA A 727 -25.74 -43.52 21.39
C ALA A 727 -24.38 -42.80 21.53
N LEU A 728 -23.41 -43.15 20.69
CA LEU A 728 -22.11 -42.47 20.65
C LEU A 728 -22.24 -41.00 20.25
N ALA A 729 -23.03 -40.70 19.21
CA ALA A 729 -23.26 -39.32 18.78
C ALA A 729 -23.99 -38.49 19.84
N SER A 730 -24.99 -39.05 20.53
CA SER A 730 -25.66 -38.43 21.68
C SER A 730 -24.70 -38.13 22.82
N GLY A 731 -23.80 -39.07 23.15
CA GLY A 731 -22.76 -38.90 24.16
C GLY A 731 -21.76 -37.80 23.81
N LEU A 732 -21.28 -37.78 22.56
CA LEU A 732 -20.38 -36.73 22.07
C LEU A 732 -21.08 -35.37 22.02
N ALA A 733 -22.33 -35.31 21.56
CA ALA A 733 -23.14 -34.10 21.54
C ALA A 733 -23.35 -33.53 22.94
N LEU A 734 -23.70 -34.37 23.92
CA LEU A 734 -23.80 -33.98 25.33
C LEU A 734 -22.46 -33.44 25.84
N GLY A 735 -21.36 -34.12 25.50
CA GLY A 735 -20.00 -33.69 25.79
C GLY A 735 -19.68 -32.30 25.22
N PHE A 736 -20.08 -32.00 23.99
CA PHE A 736 -19.94 -30.67 23.39
C PHE A 736 -20.76 -29.62 24.14
N VAL A 737 -22.03 -29.90 24.45
CA VAL A 737 -22.90 -28.95 25.17
C VAL A 737 -22.32 -28.59 26.55
N MET A 738 -21.79 -29.60 27.25
CA MET A 738 -21.28 -29.50 28.61
C MET A 738 -19.76 -29.29 28.70
N LEU A 739 -19.10 -29.01 27.56
CA LEU A 739 -17.65 -28.97 27.46
C LEU A 739 -17.03 -27.98 28.46
N GLY A 740 -16.14 -28.49 29.31
CA GLY A 740 -15.41 -27.69 30.31
C GLY A 740 -16.23 -27.12 31.48
N LYS A 741 -17.52 -27.47 31.63
CA LYS A 741 -18.38 -26.90 32.69
C LYS A 741 -18.21 -27.53 34.07
N GLY A 742 -17.80 -28.80 34.13
CA GLY A 742 -17.59 -29.54 35.38
C GLY A 742 -18.85 -29.62 36.26
N SER A 743 -18.66 -29.80 37.57
CA SER A 743 -19.73 -29.92 38.57
C SER A 743 -20.33 -28.60 39.05
N HIS A 744 -19.81 -27.45 38.59
CA HIS A 744 -20.14 -26.12 39.14
C HIS A 744 -21.09 -25.30 38.26
N SER A 745 -21.69 -25.88 37.22
CA SER A 745 -22.65 -25.17 36.36
C SER A 745 -23.98 -24.90 37.07
N SER A 746 -24.26 -23.62 37.33
CA SER A 746 -25.51 -23.10 37.89
C SER A 746 -26.72 -23.62 37.10
N GLY A 747 -27.67 -24.30 37.77
CA GLY A 747 -28.91 -24.80 37.15
C GLY A 747 -28.91 -26.26 36.70
N LEU A 748 -27.82 -27.01 36.94
CA LEU A 748 -27.70 -28.44 36.62
C LEU A 748 -27.49 -29.35 37.85
N SER A 749 -27.46 -28.78 39.06
CA SER A 749 -27.30 -29.51 40.34
C SER A 749 -28.35 -30.60 40.56
N ASP A 750 -29.54 -30.42 40.02
CA ASP A 750 -30.68 -31.30 40.23
C ASP A 750 -30.74 -32.45 39.20
N LEU A 751 -29.91 -32.40 38.15
CA LEU A 751 -29.80 -33.46 37.16
C LEU A 751 -28.57 -34.32 37.50
N PRO A 752 -28.71 -35.58 37.94
CA PRO A 752 -27.60 -36.45 38.31
C PRO A 752 -26.88 -36.99 37.06
N MET A 753 -26.35 -36.09 36.23
CA MET A 753 -25.76 -36.39 34.92
C MET A 753 -24.54 -37.32 35.05
N ALA A 754 -23.67 -37.06 36.02
CA ALA A 754 -22.50 -37.90 36.27
C ALA A 754 -22.89 -39.33 36.67
N ASP A 755 -23.91 -39.47 37.52
CA ASP A 755 -24.38 -40.78 37.98
C ASP A 755 -25.06 -41.56 36.84
N GLN A 756 -25.86 -40.88 36.00
CA GLN A 756 -26.48 -41.49 34.83
C GLN A 756 -25.46 -41.91 33.78
N LEU A 757 -24.44 -41.09 33.51
CA LEU A 757 -23.34 -41.46 32.61
C LEU A 757 -22.51 -42.62 33.15
N TYR A 758 -22.22 -42.62 34.47
CA TYR A 758 -21.57 -43.75 35.13
C TYR A 758 -22.39 -45.03 34.99
N HIS A 759 -23.71 -44.93 35.12
CA HIS A 759 -24.62 -46.05 34.94
C HIS A 759 -24.64 -46.57 33.50
N TYR A 760 -24.66 -45.69 32.49
CA TYR A 760 -24.55 -46.11 31.09
C TYR A 760 -23.20 -46.78 30.79
N MET A 761 -22.13 -46.33 31.44
CA MET A 761 -20.77 -46.88 31.25
C MET A 761 -20.58 -48.26 31.89
N VAL A 762 -21.02 -48.45 33.14
CA VAL A 762 -20.78 -49.68 33.91
C VAL A 762 -21.91 -50.70 33.78
N GLY A 763 -23.10 -50.25 33.36
CA GLY A 763 -24.32 -51.05 33.26
C GLY A 763 -25.10 -51.14 34.57
N GLY A 764 -26.42 -51.28 34.46
CA GLY A 764 -27.34 -51.49 35.58
C GLY A 764 -28.81 -51.26 35.19
N HIS A 765 -29.74 -51.38 36.14
CA HIS A 765 -31.17 -51.16 35.90
C HIS A 765 -31.57 -49.71 36.20
N VAL A 766 -31.99 -48.96 35.18
CA VAL A 766 -32.54 -47.60 35.34
C VAL A 766 -33.92 -47.68 36.02
N PRO A 767 -34.13 -47.09 37.22
CA PRO A 767 -35.44 -47.06 37.86
C PRO A 767 -36.47 -46.33 36.97
N ALA A 768 -37.68 -46.88 36.89
CA ALA A 768 -38.76 -46.34 36.05
C ALA A 768 -39.17 -44.89 36.40
N SER A 769 -38.76 -44.34 37.54
CA SER A 769 -38.97 -42.93 37.91
C SER A 769 -38.14 -41.95 37.08
N SER A 770 -37.00 -42.37 36.52
CA SER A 770 -36.21 -41.58 35.56
C SER A 770 -36.75 -41.67 34.13
N ARG A 771 -37.72 -42.56 33.86
CA ARG A 771 -38.33 -42.79 32.52
C ARG A 771 -39.51 -41.87 32.22
N ARG A 772 -40.03 -41.14 33.21
CA ARG A 772 -41.01 -40.08 32.95
C ARG A 772 -40.23 -38.81 32.66
N GLY A 773 -39.99 -38.56 31.37
CA GLY A 773 -39.98 -37.17 30.91
C GLY A 773 -41.28 -36.56 31.40
N THR A 774 -41.19 -35.70 32.41
CA THR A 774 -42.34 -34.91 32.85
C THR A 774 -42.80 -34.14 31.63
N SER A 775 -43.99 -34.48 31.15
CA SER A 775 -44.77 -33.64 30.26
C SER A 775 -44.97 -32.28 30.95
N PHE A 776 -44.03 -31.35 30.77
CA PHE A 776 -44.25 -29.97 31.13
C PHE A 776 -45.29 -29.39 30.16
N PRO A 777 -46.26 -28.59 30.66
CA PRO A 777 -47.29 -28.01 29.83
C PRO A 777 -46.64 -27.13 28.77
N ALA A 778 -46.96 -27.41 27.50
CA ALA A 778 -46.56 -26.66 26.33
C ALA A 778 -46.75 -25.15 26.55
N THR A 779 -45.68 -24.47 26.94
CA THR A 779 -45.66 -23.01 27.00
C THR A 779 -44.48 -22.52 26.18
N ARG A 780 -44.86 -21.80 25.11
CA ARG A 780 -44.08 -21.03 24.12
C ARG A 780 -43.49 -21.72 22.88
N TYR A 781 -43.14 -23.00 22.85
CA TYR A 781 -42.56 -23.58 21.61
C TYR A 781 -43.56 -24.38 20.74
N GLY A 782 -44.61 -24.96 21.32
CA GLY A 782 -45.63 -25.73 20.58
C GLY A 782 -46.57 -24.91 19.68
N LYS A 783 -46.62 -23.57 19.83
CA LYS A 783 -47.42 -22.70 18.94
C LYS A 783 -46.75 -22.44 17.59
N VAL A 784 -45.45 -22.71 17.46
CA VAL A 784 -44.69 -22.43 16.23
C VAL A 784 -44.71 -23.62 15.27
N ALA A 785 -44.76 -24.86 15.77
CA ALA A 785 -44.86 -26.06 14.94
C ALA A 785 -46.19 -26.15 14.16
N ARG A 786 -47.29 -25.61 14.72
CA ARG A 786 -48.62 -25.63 14.08
C ARG A 786 -48.82 -24.56 13.01
N LEU A 787 -47.87 -23.62 12.86
CA LEU A 787 -47.92 -22.51 11.89
C LEU A 787 -46.95 -22.70 10.71
N MET A 788 -46.26 -23.85 10.62
CA MET A 788 -45.24 -24.11 9.59
C MET A 788 -45.50 -25.34 8.72
N LEU A 789 -46.63 -26.04 8.92
CA LEU A 789 -47.18 -27.00 7.95
C LEU A 789 -48.27 -26.37 7.05
N THR A 790 -48.35 -25.03 7.05
CA THR A 790 -49.17 -24.20 6.14
C THR A 790 -48.32 -23.13 5.51
#